data_AF-A0A1T4XIG4-F1
#
_entry.id   AF-A0A1T4XIG4-F1
#
_cell.length_a   1.000
_cell.length_b   1.000
_cell.length_c   1.000
_cell.angle_alpha   90.00
_cell.angle_beta   90.00
_cell.angle_gamma   90.00
#
_symmetry.space_group_name_H-M   'P 1'
#
loop_
_entity.id
_entity.type
_entity.pdbx_description
1 polymer ?
#
loop_
_entity_poly.entity_id
_entity_poly.type
_entity_poly.pdbx_seq_one_letter_code
_entity_poly.pdbx_strand_id
1 'polypeptide(L)'
;MSTAHIHIPSFNAGEISQLMGSRFGVEKVASGCRQLRNFVIHAHGPTFRRPGMEFIGMAASNDTPSNLRSFQFSSSTVAMLELSEFGLRVWQNGALVSLLQPVFLPYGADDLPDVQMCQVNDVVYLTHPGYEPRKLIRYSDNDWRIQVIDWRFPPLLDENPGDQALPDNFDIVSDYDWRPYAWRQKTFIPSSGIDPTVTIVGTPPPNDGEMKRLVVTRLFIVNGGGVPPGPYRWRPIVDVTWYGSLPTIHPIPVVTPSPPGESATQTFAFHYQGPYFEGSFRMGNNPARMYLSDYPIATGAAPEPVTIPAGSFRYTLNYQAPGLDSLQLNAPGATRMALEYRETPGSGAWSEYATFDPTISHNIQVTDVLAVETEFRWVTNSFDYTLPAGQDIARIEALNNPSPFQTSIQIDNETAGSGRELTANRPLFRPGHVGSYWQLTHRRENAFVEIVSTSAPVAATGVLSIPTNPTANATVTIGSRTYTFVATPTLAGHVDIGANAGVSASNLAAAINAGAGAGTAYFGSTAAHADVTATVSGTDVTVTARKPGTGAHAVNLTMTVVGGSWDDVFLHDGVDANTTISGANTSGLRINGGWEVFTYGSWDSTLYLERLNAAGGWDFVRSWRSKMDRNISASGQTDGDETLRLRIIAGTSSETSTAAAPRFLLEASDARMNGLVKITGIGTLTPEGLSVNAACDVITPLLSTGPTYVWTEGAWSQYQGFPSAVAMHQNRLWFAGTAKAPMRIWGSVSGDIENFRRTSLDDGSASWTPLADELNPIQWMISQGADMVIGTGGDEWTVSGQGKAITPTNFDFQRQSRFGSSSVAAIMANEVVVFVQRGGRKVRRISQRSNNEPWTTADMTVLAEHISLDGIKQLAFGSNPNSILWAVTNSGKLLGMTLEVEQNVFGWHVHETDGEVESVAVIYGTVADEVWLAVKRGSIRTIERLDPRVFARDFTDHQRMIFADSAVRYDGEPTTSITGLDHLNGKTVSILADGIQLSDQVVSGGALTLSSPASVVVVGLPFTSTLQPCRFELQSQKGSAQGMLWRVSRIGLYVHQSQGGKVAEHPSSTFEDLPYSDSSLYTGDLDAPVESSARPGTDALVKTSTLLPLTIGSMLLKLDLYGD
;
A
#
# COMPACT_ATOMS: atom_id res chain seq x y z
N MET A 1 18.07 59.79 -47.42
CA MET A 1 18.77 59.31 -46.22
C MET A 1 18.14 59.97 -45.01
N SER A 2 17.66 59.17 -44.05
CA SER A 2 17.07 59.67 -42.80
C SER A 2 17.71 58.96 -41.62
N THR A 3 18.20 59.73 -40.65
CA THR A 3 18.78 59.19 -39.41
C THR A 3 17.66 58.82 -38.44
N ALA A 4 17.74 57.61 -37.88
CA ALA A 4 16.81 57.07 -36.91
C ALA A 4 17.54 56.70 -35.61
N HIS A 5 16.79 56.70 -34.50
CA HIS A 5 17.26 56.29 -33.19
C HIS A 5 16.35 55.17 -32.69
N ILE A 6 16.92 54.06 -32.26
CA ILE A 6 16.17 52.90 -31.77
C ILE A 6 16.65 52.56 -30.37
N HIS A 7 15.73 52.62 -29.41
CA HIS A 7 16.00 52.39 -27.99
C HIS A 7 15.41 51.05 -27.58
N ILE A 8 16.25 50.20 -26.98
CA ILE A 8 15.91 48.90 -26.41
C ILE A 8 15.97 49.08 -24.89
N PRO A 9 14.81 49.23 -24.21
CA PRO A 9 14.77 49.63 -22.80
C PRO A 9 14.98 48.48 -21.81
N SER A 10 14.92 47.22 -22.25
CA SER A 10 15.05 46.03 -21.41
C SER A 10 15.33 44.77 -22.23
N PHE A 11 15.78 43.72 -21.55
CA PHE A 11 16.09 42.40 -22.15
C PHE A 11 15.28 41.25 -21.51
N ASN A 12 14.14 41.58 -20.90
CA ASN A 12 13.35 40.70 -20.03
C ASN A 12 12.74 39.45 -20.68
N ALA A 13 12.63 39.40 -22.02
CA ALA A 13 12.16 38.19 -22.69
C ALA A 13 13.28 37.15 -22.88
N GLY A 14 14.54 37.51 -22.59
CA GLY A 14 15.70 36.62 -22.69
C GLY A 14 16.02 36.19 -24.11
N GLU A 15 16.74 35.08 -24.24
CA GLU A 15 17.02 34.47 -25.53
C GLU A 15 15.76 33.81 -26.11
N ILE A 16 15.40 34.17 -27.34
CA ILE A 16 14.23 33.63 -28.04
C ILE A 16 14.62 32.96 -29.37
N SER A 17 13.78 32.01 -29.79
CA SER A 17 13.95 31.24 -31.02
C SER A 17 14.04 32.15 -32.25
N GLN A 18 14.94 31.80 -33.16
CA GLN A 18 15.11 32.54 -34.42
C GLN A 18 13.84 32.50 -35.29
N LEU A 19 12.98 31.50 -35.10
CA LEU A 19 11.66 31.41 -35.76
C LEU A 19 10.67 32.50 -35.28
N MET A 20 10.85 33.02 -34.06
CA MET A 20 10.12 34.17 -33.53
C MET A 20 10.74 35.51 -33.96
N GLY A 21 12.02 35.54 -34.34
CA GLY A 21 12.77 36.76 -34.66
C GLY A 21 12.32 37.55 -35.90
N SER A 22 11.33 37.04 -36.65
CA SER A 22 10.65 37.75 -37.75
C SER A 22 9.27 38.30 -37.37
N ARG A 23 8.75 37.98 -36.17
CA ARG A 23 7.43 38.40 -35.69
C ARG A 23 7.50 39.71 -34.91
N PHE A 24 7.88 40.79 -35.59
CA PHE A 24 8.08 42.12 -34.99
C PHE A 24 6.86 42.69 -34.24
N GLY A 25 5.64 42.23 -34.58
CA GLY A 25 4.40 42.59 -33.88
C GLY A 25 4.16 41.88 -32.53
N VAL A 26 5.04 40.97 -32.10
CA VAL A 26 4.96 40.31 -30.78
C VAL A 26 5.81 41.10 -29.79
N GLU A 27 5.18 41.69 -28.78
CA GLU A 27 5.83 42.57 -27.79
C GLU A 27 7.10 41.98 -27.16
N LYS A 28 7.08 40.69 -26.79
CA LYS A 28 8.25 39.99 -26.22
C LYS A 28 9.44 39.83 -27.20
N VAL A 29 9.28 40.09 -28.49
CA VAL A 29 10.41 40.13 -29.45
C VAL A 29 11.21 41.44 -29.29
N ALA A 30 10.55 42.55 -28.94
CA ALA A 30 11.20 43.86 -28.80
C ALA A 30 12.11 43.96 -27.57
N SER A 31 11.81 43.20 -26.51
CA SER A 31 12.64 43.04 -25.29
C SER A 31 13.38 41.69 -25.24
N GLY A 32 13.51 41.03 -26.40
CA GLY A 32 14.17 39.73 -26.56
C GLY A 32 15.56 39.83 -27.19
N CYS A 33 16.33 38.77 -27.01
CA CYS A 33 17.65 38.58 -27.56
C CYS A 33 17.67 37.37 -28.50
N ARG A 34 18.45 37.45 -29.59
CA ARG A 34 18.79 36.29 -30.43
C ARG A 34 19.88 35.42 -29.78
N GLN A 35 20.74 36.05 -28.99
CA GLN A 35 21.75 35.39 -28.17
C GLN A 35 21.85 36.12 -26.83
N LEU A 36 21.78 35.37 -25.73
CA LEU A 36 22.04 35.87 -24.38
C LEU A 36 22.94 34.87 -23.64
N ARG A 37 24.22 34.83 -24.07
CA ARG A 37 25.24 33.90 -23.59
C ARG A 37 26.03 34.49 -22.43
N ASN A 38 26.15 33.75 -21.33
CA ASN A 38 26.86 34.14 -20.11
C ASN A 38 26.47 35.54 -19.57
N PHE A 39 25.18 35.88 -19.71
CA PHE A 39 24.50 36.98 -19.04
C PHE A 39 23.35 36.42 -18.19
N VAL A 40 22.95 37.15 -17.15
CA VAL A 40 21.79 36.87 -16.30
C VAL A 40 20.85 38.08 -16.40
N ILE A 41 19.55 37.83 -16.45
CA ILE A 41 18.50 38.87 -16.51
C ILE A 41 18.12 39.27 -15.09
N HIS A 42 17.98 40.58 -14.85
CA HIS A 42 17.37 41.14 -13.66
C HIS A 42 15.90 41.45 -13.95
N ALA A 43 14.95 41.10 -13.06
CA ALA A 43 13.51 41.24 -13.32
C ALA A 43 13.09 42.67 -13.75
N HIS A 44 13.79 43.69 -13.26
CA HIS A 44 13.54 45.10 -13.62
C HIS A 44 13.97 45.52 -15.04
N GLY A 45 14.57 44.66 -15.88
CA GLY A 45 14.96 44.99 -17.25
C GLY A 45 16.44 44.82 -17.63
N PRO A 46 17.41 45.20 -16.77
CA PRO A 46 18.84 45.07 -17.06
C PRO A 46 19.32 43.63 -17.20
N THR A 47 20.44 43.44 -17.90
CA THR A 47 21.22 42.20 -17.87
C THR A 47 22.61 42.45 -17.30
N PHE A 48 23.14 41.50 -16.54
CA PHE A 48 24.49 41.57 -15.98
C PHE A 48 25.26 40.30 -16.32
N ARG A 49 26.59 40.40 -16.40
CA ARG A 49 27.45 39.26 -16.70
C ARG A 49 27.25 38.13 -15.70
N ARG A 50 27.21 36.87 -16.17
CA ARG A 50 27.15 35.69 -15.28
C ARG A 50 28.29 35.76 -14.25
N PRO A 51 28.05 35.45 -12.97
CA PRO A 51 29.12 35.12 -12.04
C PRO A 51 30.04 34.02 -12.62
N GLY A 52 31.33 34.13 -12.33
CA GLY A 52 32.27 33.04 -12.59
C GLY A 52 32.07 31.89 -11.61
N MET A 53 32.60 30.71 -11.98
CA MET A 53 32.57 29.50 -11.16
C MET A 53 33.82 29.45 -10.28
N GLU A 54 33.66 29.67 -8.97
CA GLU A 54 34.69 29.46 -7.92
C GLU A 54 34.95 27.95 -7.78
N PHE A 55 36.21 27.52 -7.92
CA PHE A 55 36.61 26.13 -7.67
C PHE A 55 36.61 25.85 -6.16
N ILE A 56 35.78 24.90 -5.73
CA ILE A 56 35.65 24.51 -4.32
C ILE A 56 36.44 23.22 -4.03
N GLY A 57 36.52 22.30 -5.00
CA GLY A 57 37.35 21.11 -4.89
C GLY A 57 37.13 20.08 -6.01
N MET A 58 37.80 18.94 -5.90
CA MET A 58 37.61 17.81 -6.81
C MET A 58 36.30 17.06 -6.49
N ALA A 59 35.60 16.55 -7.51
CA ALA A 59 34.44 15.67 -7.35
C ALA A 59 34.84 14.30 -6.73
N ALA A 60 33.85 13.48 -6.37
CA ALA A 60 34.09 12.20 -5.68
C ALA A 60 34.90 11.21 -6.53
N SER A 61 34.77 11.32 -7.85
CA SER A 61 35.53 10.58 -8.85
C SER A 61 35.75 11.42 -10.09
N ASN A 62 36.84 11.16 -10.81
CA ASN A 62 37.02 11.68 -12.17
C ASN A 62 36.35 10.79 -13.22
N ASP A 63 36.05 9.52 -12.90
CA ASP A 63 35.54 8.52 -13.83
C ASP A 63 34.00 8.46 -13.87
N THR A 64 33.33 8.62 -12.72
CA THR A 64 31.87 8.60 -12.61
C THR A 64 31.27 9.94 -12.17
N PRO A 65 30.08 10.32 -12.66
CA PRO A 65 29.41 11.57 -12.31
C PRO A 65 28.92 11.57 -10.86
N SER A 66 28.65 12.76 -10.32
CA SER A 66 28.01 12.94 -9.01
C SER A 66 26.73 13.74 -9.15
N ASN A 67 25.72 13.46 -8.31
CA ASN A 67 24.47 14.21 -8.26
C ASN A 67 24.46 15.12 -7.01
N LEU A 68 24.38 16.43 -7.24
CA LEU A 68 24.28 17.44 -6.19
C LEU A 68 22.82 17.63 -5.78
N ARG A 69 22.60 17.66 -4.46
CA ARG A 69 21.29 17.80 -3.83
C ARG A 69 21.42 18.73 -2.63
N SER A 70 20.48 19.64 -2.46
CA SER A 70 20.48 20.56 -1.33
C SER A 70 19.96 19.89 -0.05
N PHE A 71 20.53 20.28 1.09
CA PHE A 71 19.97 20.03 2.41
C PHE A 71 19.83 21.36 3.15
N GLN A 72 18.64 21.64 3.67
CA GLN A 72 18.31 22.94 4.27
C GLN A 72 17.49 22.72 5.54
N PHE A 73 18.13 22.69 6.70
CA PHE A 73 17.45 22.58 8.00
C PHE A 73 16.96 23.94 8.50
N SER A 74 17.75 24.99 8.27
CA SER A 74 17.40 26.39 8.57
C SER A 74 18.23 27.33 7.71
N SER A 75 17.97 28.64 7.77
CA SER A 75 18.75 29.66 7.05
C SER A 75 20.24 29.73 7.45
N SER A 76 20.61 29.21 8.62
CA SER A 76 22.02 29.10 9.06
C SER A 76 22.58 27.69 8.95
N THR A 77 21.73 26.70 8.71
CA THR A 77 22.07 25.27 8.78
C THR A 77 21.71 24.62 7.45
N VAL A 78 22.62 24.79 6.50
CA VAL A 78 22.53 24.26 5.14
C VAL A 78 23.78 23.45 4.82
N ALA A 79 23.64 22.49 3.90
CA ALA A 79 24.76 21.75 3.33
C ALA A 79 24.45 21.39 1.87
N MET A 80 25.49 21.32 1.05
CA MET A 80 25.41 20.73 -0.28
C MET A 80 25.79 19.26 -0.19
N LEU A 81 24.84 18.37 -0.50
CA LEU A 81 25.05 16.93 -0.52
C LEU A 81 25.51 16.52 -1.91
N GLU A 82 26.61 15.80 -1.99
CA GLU A 82 27.11 15.19 -3.21
C GLU A 82 26.93 13.67 -3.08
N LEU A 83 25.97 13.15 -3.85
CA LEU A 83 25.71 11.73 -3.94
C LEU A 83 26.60 11.18 -5.06
N SER A 84 27.38 10.15 -4.75
CA SER A 84 28.25 9.44 -5.70
C SER A 84 28.17 7.93 -5.46
N GLU A 85 28.62 7.13 -6.42
CA GLU A 85 28.74 5.67 -6.30
C GLU A 85 29.65 5.25 -5.12
N PHE A 86 30.61 6.11 -4.75
CA PHE A 86 31.52 5.89 -3.62
C PHE A 86 30.91 6.25 -2.26
N GLY A 87 29.70 6.83 -2.26
CA GLY A 87 29.00 7.28 -1.07
C GLY A 87 28.64 8.76 -1.08
N LEU A 88 28.18 9.25 0.07
CA LEU A 88 27.83 10.64 0.32
C LEU A 88 29.06 11.46 0.72
N ARG A 89 29.23 12.62 0.08
CA ARG A 89 30.07 13.71 0.59
C ARG A 89 29.22 14.92 0.94
N VAL A 90 29.66 15.70 1.94
CA VAL A 90 28.92 16.84 2.47
C VAL A 90 29.82 18.07 2.40
N TRP A 91 29.33 19.12 1.74
CA TRP A 91 30.02 20.40 1.61
C TRP A 91 29.30 21.47 2.41
N GLN A 92 30.04 22.23 3.21
CA GLN A 92 29.51 23.26 4.10
C GLN A 92 30.52 24.40 4.21
N ASN A 93 30.05 25.65 4.24
CA ASN A 93 30.91 26.85 4.33
C ASN A 93 32.03 26.92 3.26
N GLY A 94 31.80 26.37 2.06
CA GLY A 94 32.81 26.33 0.99
C GLY A 94 33.93 25.30 1.19
N ALA A 95 33.75 24.31 2.07
CA ALA A 95 34.74 23.24 2.31
C ALA A 95 34.07 21.86 2.41
N LEU A 96 34.86 20.81 2.14
CA LEU A 96 34.43 19.42 2.34
C LEU A 96 34.45 19.08 3.84
N VAL A 97 33.32 18.59 4.36
CA VAL A 97 33.19 18.18 5.76
C VAL A 97 33.84 16.80 5.96
N SER A 98 34.73 16.69 6.94
CA SER A 98 35.28 15.40 7.37
C SER A 98 34.25 14.65 8.23
N LEU A 99 33.52 13.73 7.61
CA LEU A 99 32.54 12.88 8.30
C LEU A 99 33.19 11.97 9.35
N LEU A 100 32.48 11.70 10.45
CA LEU A 100 32.95 10.79 11.51
C LEU A 100 33.06 9.34 11.05
N GLN A 101 32.23 8.93 10.09
CA GLN A 101 32.22 7.61 9.45
C GLN A 101 31.84 7.78 7.96
N PRO A 102 32.31 6.91 7.06
CA PRO A 102 31.89 6.92 5.66
C PRO A 102 30.42 6.49 5.51
N VAL A 103 29.68 7.16 4.63
CA VAL A 103 28.26 6.88 4.35
C VAL A 103 28.14 6.31 2.94
N PHE A 104 28.05 4.98 2.85
CA PHE A 104 27.91 4.28 1.57
C PHE A 104 26.46 4.33 1.08
N LEU A 105 26.26 4.81 -0.14
CA LEU A 105 24.96 4.85 -0.81
C LEU A 105 24.78 3.55 -1.62
N PRO A 106 23.54 3.02 -1.76
CA PRO A 106 23.29 1.79 -2.50
C PRO A 106 23.18 1.98 -4.02
N TYR A 107 23.28 3.21 -4.52
CA TYR A 107 22.97 3.60 -5.90
C TYR A 107 24.19 3.55 -6.82
N GLY A 108 24.05 2.97 -8.01
CA GLY A 108 25.05 3.08 -9.07
C GLY A 108 25.08 4.48 -9.68
N ALA A 109 26.18 4.85 -10.36
CA ALA A 109 26.35 6.20 -10.89
C ALA A 109 25.25 6.63 -11.90
N ASP A 110 24.74 5.68 -12.69
CA ASP A 110 23.67 5.91 -13.66
C ASP A 110 22.28 6.05 -13.02
N ASP A 111 22.06 5.50 -11.82
CA ASP A 111 20.80 5.58 -11.06
C ASP A 111 20.67 6.88 -10.26
N LEU A 112 21.80 7.53 -9.93
CA LEU A 112 21.84 8.75 -9.12
C LEU A 112 20.91 9.88 -9.60
N PRO A 113 20.73 10.17 -10.90
CA PRO A 113 19.81 11.21 -11.38
C PRO A 113 18.35 10.97 -10.99
N ASP A 114 17.90 9.70 -11.00
CA ASP A 114 16.51 9.31 -10.78
C ASP A 114 16.14 9.17 -9.29
N VAL A 115 17.13 9.21 -8.37
CA VAL A 115 16.89 9.22 -6.92
C VAL A 115 16.09 10.47 -6.52
N GLN A 116 14.85 10.27 -6.07
CA GLN A 116 14.00 11.32 -5.50
C GLN A 116 14.26 11.49 -4.00
N MET A 117 14.03 12.71 -3.49
CA MET A 117 14.32 13.09 -2.10
C MET A 117 13.18 13.89 -1.48
N CYS A 118 12.84 13.56 -0.24
CA CYS A 118 11.99 14.40 0.60
C CYS A 118 12.65 14.61 1.96
N GLN A 119 12.98 15.87 2.30
CA GLN A 119 13.55 16.23 3.60
C GLN A 119 12.43 16.55 4.60
N VAL A 120 12.55 16.01 5.81
CA VAL A 120 11.75 16.32 6.99
C VAL A 120 12.71 16.57 8.16
N ASN A 121 12.92 17.85 8.49
CA ASN A 121 13.91 18.29 9.49
C ASN A 121 15.32 17.74 9.15
N ASP A 122 15.97 17.01 10.07
CA ASP A 122 17.28 16.38 9.88
C ASP A 122 17.25 15.01 9.17
N VAL A 123 16.07 14.55 8.71
CA VAL A 123 15.90 13.28 8.00
C VAL A 123 15.61 13.54 6.52
N VAL A 124 16.30 12.84 5.63
CA VAL A 124 15.99 12.80 4.20
C VAL A 124 15.56 11.39 3.81
N TYR A 125 14.34 11.28 3.29
CA TYR A 125 13.82 10.05 2.68
C TYR A 125 14.24 9.99 1.21
N LEU A 126 14.83 8.86 0.82
CA LEU A 126 15.40 8.60 -0.51
C LEU A 126 14.64 7.46 -1.18
N THR A 127 14.20 7.64 -2.43
CA THR A 127 13.51 6.62 -3.23
C THR A 127 14.08 6.47 -4.63
N HIS A 128 14.06 5.24 -5.14
CA HIS A 128 14.43 4.88 -6.50
C HIS A 128 13.67 3.60 -6.88
N PRO A 129 13.11 3.46 -8.11
CA PRO A 129 12.29 2.31 -8.49
C PRO A 129 13.01 0.94 -8.33
N GLY A 130 14.33 0.92 -8.46
CA GLY A 130 15.18 -0.27 -8.33
C GLY A 130 15.75 -0.58 -6.94
N TYR A 131 15.65 0.32 -5.95
CA TYR A 131 16.29 0.15 -4.64
C TYR A 131 15.34 0.35 -3.46
N GLU A 132 15.54 -0.42 -2.39
CA GLU A 132 14.78 -0.27 -1.14
C GLU A 132 14.92 1.15 -0.55
N PRO A 133 13.81 1.82 -0.20
CA PRO A 133 13.81 3.16 0.37
C PRO A 133 14.74 3.31 1.58
N ARG A 134 15.46 4.43 1.62
CA ARG A 134 16.43 4.73 2.67
C ARG A 134 16.04 6.00 3.42
N LYS A 135 16.42 6.08 4.69
CA LYS A 135 16.49 7.35 5.43
C LYS A 135 17.95 7.70 5.69
N LEU A 136 18.34 8.91 5.28
CA LEU A 136 19.60 9.56 5.60
C LEU A 136 19.33 10.54 6.75
N ILE A 137 20.02 10.35 7.88
CA ILE A 137 19.79 11.11 9.11
C ILE A 137 21.06 11.91 9.42
N ARG A 138 20.89 13.20 9.70
CA ARG A 138 21.92 14.09 10.23
C ARG A 138 21.81 14.15 11.76
N TYR A 139 22.87 13.76 12.46
CA TYR A 139 22.98 13.89 13.93
C TYR A 139 23.80 15.13 14.32
N SER A 140 24.71 15.56 13.46
CA SER A 140 25.48 16.81 13.55
C SER A 140 25.98 17.19 12.15
N ASP A 141 26.72 18.28 12.00
CA ASP A 141 27.36 18.64 10.71
C ASP A 141 28.22 17.52 10.12
N ASN A 142 28.90 16.73 10.96
CA ASN A 142 29.83 15.67 10.56
C ASN A 142 29.38 14.23 10.89
N ASP A 143 28.23 14.03 11.52
CA ASP A 143 27.65 12.71 11.79
C ASP A 143 26.39 12.52 10.95
N TRP A 144 26.56 11.86 9.82
CA TRP A 144 25.50 11.48 8.88
C TRP A 144 25.43 9.96 8.80
N ARG A 145 24.23 9.40 8.77
CA ARG A 145 24.04 7.93 8.71
C ARG A 145 22.88 7.58 7.79
N ILE A 146 23.07 6.55 6.96
CA ILE A 146 22.01 6.01 6.11
C ILE A 146 21.59 4.64 6.62
N GLN A 147 20.27 4.40 6.66
CA GLN A 147 19.71 3.09 7.01
C GLN A 147 18.48 2.76 6.14
N VAL A 148 18.10 1.49 6.13
CA VAL A 148 16.76 1.07 5.68
C VAL A 148 15.73 1.70 6.61
N ILE A 149 14.53 2.00 6.11
CA ILE A 149 13.47 2.53 6.95
C ILE A 149 12.89 1.39 7.82
N ASP A 150 12.99 1.56 9.13
CA ASP A 150 12.43 0.64 10.12
C ASP A 150 10.95 0.95 10.34
N TRP A 151 10.07 0.21 9.66
CA TRP A 151 8.63 0.47 9.72
C TRP A 151 8.04 0.02 11.06
N ARG A 152 7.29 0.91 11.72
CA ARG A 152 6.34 0.54 12.79
C ARG A 152 5.21 -0.32 12.23
N PHE A 153 4.74 0.04 11.04
CA PHE A 153 3.90 -0.82 10.22
C PHE A 153 4.20 -0.55 8.74
N PRO A 154 4.62 -1.57 7.95
CA PRO A 154 5.05 -1.38 6.58
C PRO A 154 3.85 -1.17 5.63
N PRO A 155 4.06 -0.55 4.47
CA PRO A 155 3.04 -0.46 3.43
C PRO A 155 2.78 -1.83 2.81
N LEU A 156 1.51 -2.20 2.73
CA LEU A 156 1.04 -3.47 2.20
C LEU A 156 0.19 -3.27 0.93
N LEU A 157 0.10 -4.31 0.10
CA LEU A 157 -0.90 -4.41 -0.97
C LEU A 157 -2.31 -4.59 -0.38
N ASP A 158 -3.30 -4.85 -1.22
CA ASP A 158 -4.64 -5.20 -0.74
C ASP A 158 -4.67 -6.66 -0.26
N GLU A 159 -5.51 -6.91 0.74
CA GLU A 159 -5.71 -8.24 1.33
C GLU A 159 -6.00 -9.26 0.21
N ASN A 160 -5.29 -10.40 0.22
CA ASN A 160 -5.56 -11.49 -0.71
C ASN A 160 -7.05 -11.86 -0.58
N PRO A 161 -7.84 -11.86 -1.67
CA PRO A 161 -9.28 -12.09 -1.61
C PRO A 161 -9.64 -13.57 -1.41
N GLY A 162 -8.84 -14.30 -0.60
CA GLY A 162 -9.09 -15.66 -0.14
C GLY A 162 -10.32 -15.71 0.75
N ASP A 163 -11.46 -15.79 0.08
CA ASP A 163 -12.82 -15.68 0.56
C ASP A 163 -13.08 -14.49 1.51
N GLN A 164 -13.75 -13.48 0.93
CA GLN A 164 -15.02 -13.08 1.53
C GLN A 164 -15.80 -14.36 1.85
N ALA A 165 -15.73 -14.82 3.10
CA ALA A 165 -16.60 -15.89 3.58
C ALA A 165 -18.02 -15.52 3.14
N LEU A 166 -18.71 -16.44 2.46
CA LEU A 166 -20.14 -16.29 2.19
C LEU A 166 -20.79 -15.91 3.52
N PRO A 167 -21.48 -14.75 3.61
CA PRO A 167 -21.79 -14.16 4.90
C PRO A 167 -22.60 -15.14 5.74
N ASP A 168 -22.19 -15.31 7.01
CA ASP A 168 -22.80 -16.23 7.97
C ASP A 168 -24.30 -15.93 8.25
N ASN A 169 -24.82 -14.81 7.72
CA ASN A 169 -26.22 -14.42 7.76
C ASN A 169 -26.93 -14.70 6.42
N PHE A 170 -27.60 -15.83 6.32
CA PHE A 170 -28.85 -15.89 5.54
C PHE A 170 -29.99 -15.46 6.47
N ASP A 171 -30.33 -14.17 6.44
CA ASP A 171 -31.43 -13.61 7.22
C ASP A 171 -32.75 -14.33 6.91
N ILE A 172 -33.38 -14.90 7.93
CA ILE A 172 -34.70 -15.50 7.81
C ILE A 172 -35.73 -14.37 7.83
N VAL A 173 -35.94 -13.73 6.68
CA VAL A 173 -37.07 -12.82 6.47
C VAL A 173 -38.34 -13.66 6.48
N SER A 174 -39.02 -13.66 7.62
CA SER A 174 -40.34 -14.26 7.79
C SER A 174 -41.41 -13.36 7.18
N ASP A 175 -42.05 -13.77 6.09
CA ASP A 175 -43.29 -13.14 5.62
C ASP A 175 -44.52 -13.94 6.04
N TYR A 176 -45.40 -13.23 6.77
CA TYR A 176 -46.65 -13.70 7.33
C TYR A 176 -47.82 -13.16 6.49
N ASP A 177 -48.92 -13.93 6.39
CA ASP A 177 -50.16 -13.62 5.65
C ASP A 177 -50.01 -13.39 4.11
N TRP A 178 -50.78 -14.00 3.21
CA TRP A 178 -52.24 -13.99 3.10
C TRP A 178 -52.75 -15.21 2.28
N ARG A 179 -53.89 -15.79 2.67
CA ARG A 179 -54.65 -16.85 1.92
C ARG A 179 -55.66 -16.19 0.93
N PRO A 180 -56.52 -16.88 0.10
CA PRO A 180 -56.87 -18.33 0.05
C PRO A 180 -57.18 -18.96 -1.36
N TYR A 181 -57.69 -20.22 -1.36
CA TYR A 181 -58.26 -21.05 -2.48
C TYR A 181 -57.25 -21.69 -3.48
N ALA A 182 -57.38 -22.96 -3.92
CA ALA A 182 -58.32 -24.06 -3.57
C ALA A 182 -57.91 -25.47 -4.10
N TRP A 183 -58.03 -26.49 -3.22
CA TRP A 183 -58.44 -27.90 -3.47
C TRP A 183 -57.52 -28.97 -4.12
N ARG A 184 -57.04 -29.91 -3.27
CA ARG A 184 -56.96 -31.42 -3.40
C ARG A 184 -56.13 -32.01 -4.58
N GLN A 185 -55.42 -33.15 -4.48
CA GLN A 185 -55.67 -34.40 -3.72
C GLN A 185 -54.37 -35.20 -3.45
N LYS A 186 -54.46 -36.42 -2.88
CA LYS A 186 -53.48 -37.04 -1.97
C LYS A 186 -52.90 -38.40 -2.44
N THR A 187 -51.59 -38.62 -2.22
CA THR A 187 -50.89 -39.88 -1.83
C THR A 187 -50.41 -40.95 -2.85
N PHE A 188 -49.22 -41.50 -2.49
CA PHE A 188 -48.65 -42.86 -2.65
C PHE A 188 -47.53 -43.13 -3.68
N ILE A 189 -46.45 -43.74 -3.17
CA ILE A 189 -45.25 -44.24 -3.87
C ILE A 189 -45.00 -45.70 -3.41
N PRO A 190 -44.59 -46.62 -4.29
CA PRO A 190 -43.84 -47.81 -3.86
C PRO A 190 -42.55 -48.10 -4.66
N SER A 191 -41.44 -48.10 -3.93
CA SER A 191 -40.24 -48.97 -4.03
C SER A 191 -39.88 -49.69 -5.34
N SER A 192 -38.73 -49.34 -5.93
CA SER A 192 -37.64 -50.30 -6.27
C SER A 192 -36.33 -49.54 -6.56
N GLY A 193 -35.17 -50.12 -6.27
CA GLY A 193 -33.85 -49.46 -6.39
C GLY A 193 -33.11 -49.73 -7.72
N ILE A 194 -31.99 -48.99 -7.93
CA ILE A 194 -31.15 -48.80 -9.16
C ILE A 194 -31.59 -47.56 -9.97
N ASP A 195 -30.86 -46.46 -10.19
CA ASP A 195 -29.55 -45.90 -9.79
C ASP A 195 -29.75 -44.36 -9.74
N PRO A 196 -28.76 -43.45 -9.84
CA PRO A 196 -27.35 -43.45 -9.41
C PRO A 196 -27.10 -42.30 -8.39
N THR A 197 -25.84 -42.02 -8.07
CA THR A 197 -25.44 -40.76 -7.38
C THR A 197 -25.75 -39.55 -8.26
N VAL A 198 -26.58 -38.61 -7.80
CA VAL A 198 -26.75 -37.28 -8.40
C VAL A 198 -26.86 -36.22 -7.32
N THR A 199 -25.87 -35.32 -7.25
CA THR A 199 -25.91 -34.09 -6.47
C THR A 199 -26.54 -32.98 -7.31
N ILE A 200 -27.68 -32.41 -6.89
CA ILE A 200 -28.17 -31.11 -7.40
C ILE A 200 -28.69 -30.27 -6.23
N VAL A 201 -28.35 -28.97 -6.28
CA VAL A 201 -28.69 -27.93 -5.30
C VAL A 201 -29.88 -27.09 -5.79
N GLY A 202 -30.82 -26.72 -4.91
CA GLY A 202 -31.86 -25.73 -5.22
C GLY A 202 -33.04 -25.70 -4.23
N THR A 203 -33.60 -24.51 -3.98
CA THR A 203 -34.82 -24.28 -3.18
C THR A 203 -36.10 -24.33 -4.05
N PRO A 204 -37.28 -24.66 -3.47
CA PRO A 204 -38.49 -24.98 -4.24
C PRO A 204 -39.37 -23.75 -4.62
N PRO A 205 -40.01 -23.74 -5.80
CA PRO A 205 -41.10 -22.80 -6.12
C PRO A 205 -42.47 -23.27 -5.58
N PRO A 206 -43.46 -22.36 -5.48
CA PRO A 206 -44.77 -22.65 -4.88
C PRO A 206 -45.80 -23.21 -5.88
N ASN A 207 -46.71 -24.04 -5.34
CA ASN A 207 -47.92 -24.64 -5.92
C ASN A 207 -47.73 -25.84 -6.88
N ASP A 208 -48.52 -26.88 -6.61
CA ASP A 208 -48.52 -28.16 -7.30
C ASP A 208 -49.08 -28.08 -8.74
N GLY A 209 -48.51 -28.86 -9.67
CA GLY A 209 -49.35 -29.56 -10.62
C GLY A 209 -49.18 -29.38 -12.13
N GLU A 210 -47.99 -29.11 -12.70
CA GLU A 210 -47.56 -29.83 -13.92
C GLU A 210 -46.05 -29.69 -14.24
N MET A 211 -45.48 -30.73 -14.87
CA MET A 211 -44.02 -30.99 -14.86
C MET A 211 -43.27 -30.56 -16.13
N LYS A 212 -42.03 -30.09 -15.95
CA LYS A 212 -40.98 -30.09 -17.00
C LYS A 212 -39.71 -30.86 -16.61
N ARG A 213 -39.92 -32.14 -16.28
CA ARG A 213 -39.12 -33.30 -16.69
C ARG A 213 -37.62 -33.07 -17.00
N LEU A 214 -36.75 -33.40 -16.03
CA LEU A 214 -35.70 -34.38 -16.29
C LEU A 214 -36.18 -35.74 -15.75
N VAL A 215 -35.83 -36.84 -16.42
CA VAL A 215 -36.41 -38.16 -16.15
C VAL A 215 -35.58 -38.94 -15.13
N VAL A 216 -36.17 -39.19 -13.95
CA VAL A 216 -36.04 -40.48 -13.26
C VAL A 216 -37.44 -40.94 -12.89
N THR A 217 -38.06 -41.75 -13.74
CA THR A 217 -39.30 -42.47 -13.41
C THR A 217 -39.02 -43.94 -13.23
N ARG A 218 -39.46 -44.49 -12.10
CA ARG A 218 -39.71 -45.92 -11.91
C ARG A 218 -41.22 -46.15 -11.79
N LEU A 219 -41.72 -47.12 -12.54
CA LEU A 219 -43.05 -47.68 -12.38
C LEU A 219 -43.00 -49.15 -12.82
N PHE A 220 -43.58 -50.04 -12.02
CA PHE A 220 -43.76 -51.45 -12.37
C PHE A 220 -45.10 -51.69 -13.08
N ILE A 221 -45.11 -52.65 -13.99
CA ILE A 221 -46.25 -53.59 -14.15
C ILE A 221 -45.69 -55.02 -14.18
N VAL A 222 -46.37 -55.92 -13.49
CA VAL A 222 -46.02 -57.34 -13.36
C VAL A 222 -47.05 -58.20 -14.11
N ASN A 223 -46.56 -59.26 -14.76
CA ASN A 223 -47.28 -60.41 -15.32
C ASN A 223 -48.35 -60.17 -16.41
N GLY A 224 -48.05 -60.72 -17.59
CA GLY A 224 -49.00 -61.04 -18.65
C GLY A 224 -48.31 -61.95 -19.65
N GLY A 225 -48.45 -63.27 -19.51
CA GLY A 225 -47.69 -64.24 -20.31
C GLY A 225 -48.22 -64.41 -21.74
N GLY A 226 -47.33 -64.78 -22.66
CA GLY A 226 -47.70 -65.26 -24.00
C GLY A 226 -46.78 -64.78 -25.12
N VAL A 227 -46.24 -65.76 -25.86
CA VAL A 227 -45.61 -65.65 -27.22
C VAL A 227 -44.13 -65.16 -27.30
N PRO A 228 -43.20 -66.03 -27.76
CA PRO A 228 -41.86 -65.68 -28.25
C PRO A 228 -41.84 -65.61 -29.81
N PRO A 229 -40.70 -65.42 -30.52
CA PRO A 229 -39.45 -64.71 -30.21
C PRO A 229 -39.17 -63.55 -31.20
N GLY A 230 -38.28 -62.61 -30.89
CA GLY A 230 -37.73 -61.69 -31.91
C GLY A 230 -37.11 -60.39 -31.36
N PRO A 231 -36.00 -59.88 -31.94
CA PRO A 231 -35.28 -58.73 -31.38
C PRO A 231 -35.91 -57.39 -31.79
N TYR A 232 -36.45 -56.66 -30.82
CA TYR A 232 -36.87 -55.28 -31.02
C TYR A 232 -35.66 -54.35 -31.18
N ARG A 233 -35.60 -53.67 -32.32
CA ARG A 233 -34.61 -52.61 -32.61
C ARG A 233 -35.06 -51.30 -31.96
N TRP A 234 -34.12 -50.55 -31.39
CA TRP A 234 -34.31 -49.14 -31.06
C TRP A 234 -33.53 -48.24 -32.03
N ARG A 235 -34.09 -47.06 -32.34
CA ARG A 235 -33.45 -45.97 -33.09
C ARG A 235 -33.28 -44.74 -32.17
N PRO A 236 -32.33 -43.82 -32.47
CA PRO A 236 -31.88 -42.78 -31.53
C PRO A 236 -32.53 -41.39 -31.76
N ILE A 237 -31.93 -40.34 -31.15
CA ILE A 237 -32.19 -38.88 -31.19
C ILE A 237 -33.02 -38.42 -29.96
N VAL A 238 -32.55 -37.49 -29.12
CA VAL A 238 -32.43 -36.02 -29.35
C VAL A 238 -31.20 -35.38 -28.67
N ASP A 239 -30.60 -34.38 -29.33
CA ASP A 239 -29.52 -33.49 -28.83
C ASP A 239 -29.99 -32.48 -27.76
N VAL A 240 -29.06 -31.93 -26.97
CA VAL A 240 -29.29 -30.72 -26.17
C VAL A 240 -28.19 -29.69 -26.45
N THR A 241 -28.58 -28.56 -27.05
CA THR A 241 -27.73 -27.38 -27.28
C THR A 241 -28.01 -26.34 -26.20
N TRP A 242 -26.98 -25.71 -25.64
CA TRP A 242 -27.13 -24.58 -24.71
C TRP A 242 -26.99 -23.24 -25.44
N TYR A 243 -27.80 -22.25 -25.06
CA TYR A 243 -27.73 -20.87 -25.55
C TYR A 243 -27.67 -19.92 -24.35
N GLY A 244 -26.50 -19.33 -24.13
CA GLY A 244 -26.22 -18.33 -23.10
C GLY A 244 -24.80 -17.78 -23.30
N SER A 245 -24.55 -16.54 -22.91
CA SER A 245 -23.23 -15.90 -23.05
C SER A 245 -22.32 -16.28 -21.88
N LEU A 246 -21.22 -16.99 -22.16
CA LEU A 246 -20.08 -17.09 -21.25
C LEU A 246 -19.33 -15.75 -21.21
N PRO A 247 -18.74 -15.36 -20.06
CA PRO A 247 -17.91 -14.16 -19.96
C PRO A 247 -16.64 -14.26 -20.81
N THR A 248 -16.19 -13.12 -21.31
CA THR A 248 -15.17 -12.99 -22.35
C THR A 248 -13.76 -13.30 -21.86
N ILE A 249 -13.05 -14.23 -22.53
CA ILE A 249 -11.59 -14.36 -22.43
C ILE A 249 -10.98 -13.56 -23.59
N HIS A 250 -10.25 -12.49 -23.30
CA HIS A 250 -9.56 -11.65 -24.28
C HIS A 250 -8.06 -11.98 -24.36
N PRO A 251 -7.50 -12.28 -25.55
CA PRO A 251 -6.05 -12.36 -25.79
C PRO A 251 -5.53 -11.17 -26.62
N ILE A 252 -4.48 -10.44 -26.18
CA ILE A 252 -3.90 -9.29 -26.92
C ILE A 252 -2.37 -9.07 -26.61
N PRO A 253 -1.53 -8.32 -27.38
CA PRO A 253 -0.57 -8.90 -28.35
C PRO A 253 0.85 -8.20 -28.44
N VAL A 254 1.50 -8.18 -29.64
CA VAL A 254 2.70 -7.39 -30.12
C VAL A 254 4.05 -8.17 -30.31
N VAL A 255 4.98 -7.63 -31.15
CA VAL A 255 5.44 -8.30 -32.41
C VAL A 255 6.64 -7.55 -33.11
N THR A 256 7.59 -8.27 -33.74
CA THR A 256 8.64 -7.86 -34.79
C THR A 256 9.88 -6.99 -34.40
N PRO A 257 10.99 -6.98 -35.20
CA PRO A 257 11.13 -6.26 -36.50
C PRO A 257 11.76 -7.06 -37.69
N SER A 258 11.76 -6.46 -38.89
CA SER A 258 12.34 -6.90 -40.19
C SER A 258 13.01 -5.71 -40.89
N PRO A 259 14.16 -5.84 -41.60
CA PRO A 259 14.20 -5.79 -43.09
C PRO A 259 15.48 -6.42 -43.73
N PRO A 260 15.84 -6.25 -45.04
CA PRO A 260 15.08 -5.83 -46.24
C PRO A 260 15.12 -6.85 -47.42
N GLY A 261 14.23 -6.70 -48.43
CA GLY A 261 14.51 -7.18 -49.81
C GLY A 261 13.58 -8.21 -50.47
N GLU A 262 12.33 -7.81 -50.73
CA GLU A 262 11.52 -8.22 -51.91
C GLU A 262 11.48 -9.69 -52.38
N SER A 263 10.54 -10.47 -51.84
CA SER A 263 9.28 -10.86 -52.52
C SER A 263 8.55 -11.97 -51.74
N ALA A 264 7.22 -11.87 -51.62
CA ALA A 264 6.44 -12.74 -50.72
C ALA A 264 6.48 -14.21 -51.19
N THR A 265 6.95 -15.19 -50.41
CA THR A 265 6.40 -15.61 -49.11
C THR A 265 7.47 -16.42 -48.35
N GLN A 266 7.84 -16.05 -47.12
CA GLN A 266 8.69 -16.84 -46.22
C GLN A 266 8.06 -16.80 -44.81
N THR A 267 7.74 -17.92 -44.18
CA THR A 267 8.64 -18.87 -43.48
C THR A 267 9.18 -18.29 -42.18
N PHE A 268 8.51 -18.63 -41.06
CA PHE A 268 9.09 -18.56 -39.72
C PHE A 268 9.52 -19.98 -39.32
N ALA A 269 10.77 -20.13 -38.89
CA ALA A 269 11.29 -21.40 -38.38
C ALA A 269 11.42 -21.33 -36.86
N PHE A 270 10.88 -22.33 -36.18
CA PHE A 270 11.23 -22.66 -34.79
C PHE A 270 11.63 -24.14 -34.76
N HIS A 271 12.85 -24.43 -34.28
CA HIS A 271 13.34 -25.80 -34.16
C HIS A 271 12.83 -26.48 -32.89
N TYR A 272 12.48 -27.76 -32.97
CA TYR A 272 13.04 -28.75 -32.04
C TYR A 272 13.16 -30.16 -32.66
N GLN A 273 13.90 -31.05 -31.99
CA GLN A 273 14.50 -32.26 -32.57
C GLN A 273 13.57 -33.50 -32.60
N GLY A 274 13.53 -34.22 -33.72
CA GLY A 274 12.90 -35.56 -33.85
C GLY A 274 12.61 -35.91 -35.33
N PRO A 275 12.90 -37.13 -35.83
CA PRO A 275 13.03 -37.35 -37.27
C PRO A 275 11.74 -37.68 -38.05
N TYR A 276 11.71 -37.15 -39.27
CA TYR A 276 10.86 -37.41 -40.43
C TYR A 276 10.26 -38.83 -40.61
N PHE A 277 9.04 -38.89 -41.17
CA PHE A 277 8.78 -39.23 -42.59
C PHE A 277 7.31 -38.92 -42.94
N GLU A 278 7.04 -37.86 -43.71
CA GLU A 278 6.66 -37.91 -45.14
C GLU A 278 5.59 -38.96 -45.53
N GLY A 279 4.37 -38.49 -45.80
CA GLY A 279 3.30 -39.24 -46.46
C GLY A 279 2.16 -38.32 -46.88
N SER A 280 1.78 -38.33 -48.16
CA SER A 280 0.75 -37.42 -48.71
C SER A 280 -0.62 -38.09 -48.90
N PHE A 281 -1.68 -37.29 -48.76
CA PHE A 281 -3.06 -37.74 -48.58
C PHE A 281 -3.76 -38.10 -49.90
N ARG A 282 -4.52 -39.21 -49.94
CA ARG A 282 -5.64 -39.44 -50.88
C ARG A 282 -6.76 -40.24 -50.23
N MET A 283 -8.01 -39.86 -50.49
CA MET A 283 -9.21 -40.53 -49.97
C MET A 283 -9.82 -41.49 -50.99
N GLY A 284 -10.40 -42.60 -50.50
CA GLY A 284 -11.21 -43.55 -51.26
C GLY A 284 -12.32 -44.15 -50.38
N ASN A 285 -13.47 -44.45 -50.96
CA ASN A 285 -14.70 -44.75 -50.21
C ASN A 285 -14.78 -46.17 -49.62
N ASN A 286 -15.24 -46.25 -48.36
CA ASN A 286 -15.72 -47.43 -47.62
C ASN A 286 -14.68 -48.50 -47.19
N PRO A 287 -14.97 -49.32 -46.15
CA PRO A 287 -13.94 -49.65 -45.16
C PRO A 287 -13.66 -51.15 -45.00
N ALA A 288 -12.38 -51.55 -45.06
CA ALA A 288 -11.89 -52.80 -44.49
C ALA A 288 -10.37 -52.79 -44.23
N ARG A 289 -10.00 -52.87 -42.94
CA ARG A 289 -8.75 -53.41 -42.36
C ARG A 289 -7.38 -53.03 -42.97
N MET A 290 -6.50 -52.53 -42.12
CA MET A 290 -5.06 -52.79 -42.19
C MET A 290 -4.54 -53.23 -40.81
N TYR A 291 -3.67 -54.24 -40.79
CA TYR A 291 -2.89 -54.67 -39.63
C TYR A 291 -1.43 -54.27 -39.82
N LEU A 292 -0.68 -54.08 -38.75
CA LEU A 292 0.76 -54.26 -38.74
C LEU A 292 1.25 -54.72 -37.37
N SER A 293 2.36 -55.45 -37.37
CA SER A 293 2.86 -56.25 -36.25
C SER A 293 4.27 -55.81 -35.81
N ASP A 294 4.67 -56.34 -34.65
CA ASP A 294 6.05 -56.58 -34.21
C ASP A 294 6.94 -55.41 -33.71
N TYR A 295 7.25 -55.48 -32.39
CA TYR A 295 8.44 -54.97 -31.68
C TYR A 295 8.62 -53.44 -31.46
N PRO A 296 9.36 -53.01 -30.40
CA PRO A 296 9.30 -53.46 -29.00
C PRO A 296 9.22 -52.29 -27.99
N ILE A 297 9.07 -52.62 -26.70
CA ILE A 297 9.04 -51.66 -25.58
C ILE A 297 10.41 -50.99 -25.38
N ALA A 298 10.41 -49.67 -25.23
CA ALA A 298 11.51 -48.91 -24.60
C ALA A 298 10.96 -47.86 -23.62
N THR A 299 11.68 -47.70 -22.52
CA THR A 299 11.36 -46.92 -21.32
C THR A 299 11.27 -45.41 -21.51
N GLY A 300 10.30 -44.78 -20.80
CA GLY A 300 10.52 -43.51 -20.10
C GLY A 300 10.14 -42.21 -20.81
N ALA A 301 8.99 -41.63 -20.40
CA ALA A 301 8.75 -40.19 -20.24
C ALA A 301 7.36 -39.99 -19.60
N ALA A 302 7.22 -39.00 -18.73
CA ALA A 302 5.89 -38.48 -18.36
C ALA A 302 5.35 -37.60 -19.50
N PRO A 303 4.04 -37.58 -19.79
CA PRO A 303 3.49 -36.68 -20.80
C PRO A 303 3.51 -35.21 -20.34
N GLU A 304 3.85 -34.31 -21.27
CA GLU A 304 3.76 -32.85 -21.12
C GLU A 304 2.30 -32.35 -20.96
N PRO A 305 2.07 -31.16 -20.36
CA PRO A 305 0.74 -30.57 -20.24
C PRO A 305 0.12 -30.23 -21.60
N VAL A 306 -1.06 -30.79 -21.90
CA VAL A 306 -1.78 -30.48 -23.14
C VAL A 306 -2.46 -29.11 -23.02
N THR A 307 -1.98 -28.12 -23.78
CA THR A 307 -2.71 -26.86 -23.99
C THR A 307 -3.80 -27.06 -25.04
N ILE A 308 -5.03 -26.68 -24.71
CA ILE A 308 -6.23 -26.99 -25.50
C ILE A 308 -6.58 -25.80 -26.43
N PRO A 309 -6.65 -25.98 -27.76
CA PRO A 309 -7.08 -24.93 -28.70
C PRO A 309 -8.60 -24.69 -28.64
N ALA A 310 -9.05 -23.49 -29.04
CA ALA A 310 -10.47 -23.12 -28.98
C ALA A 310 -11.32 -23.89 -30.00
N GLY A 311 -12.40 -24.53 -29.53
CA GLY A 311 -13.37 -25.25 -30.37
C GLY A 311 -14.48 -25.89 -29.54
N SER A 312 -15.20 -26.88 -30.09
CA SER A 312 -16.24 -27.61 -29.37
C SER A 312 -15.67 -28.85 -28.65
N PHE A 313 -16.14 -29.08 -27.43
CA PHE A 313 -15.76 -30.25 -26.62
C PHE A 313 -16.97 -31.11 -26.26
N ARG A 314 -16.71 -32.41 -26.12
CA ARG A 314 -17.62 -33.43 -25.59
C ARG A 314 -16.81 -34.37 -24.71
N TYR A 315 -17.42 -34.95 -23.68
CA TYR A 315 -16.84 -36.10 -22.98
C TYR A 315 -17.70 -37.36 -23.22
N THR A 316 -17.04 -38.50 -23.34
CA THR A 316 -17.68 -39.81 -23.50
C THR A 316 -17.13 -40.78 -22.46
N LEU A 317 -18.02 -41.50 -21.76
CA LEU A 317 -17.69 -42.56 -20.80
C LEU A 317 -17.90 -43.91 -21.48
N ASN A 318 -16.82 -44.66 -21.71
CA ASN A 318 -16.88 -45.98 -22.33
C ASN A 318 -16.66 -47.08 -21.28
N TYR A 319 -17.64 -47.97 -21.15
CA TYR A 319 -17.59 -49.13 -20.25
C TYR A 319 -17.54 -50.41 -21.10
N GLN A 320 -16.45 -51.17 -21.03
CA GLN A 320 -16.35 -52.50 -21.63
C GLN A 320 -16.59 -53.57 -20.57
N ALA A 321 -17.75 -54.23 -20.65
CA ALA A 321 -18.00 -55.47 -19.93
C ALA A 321 -17.37 -56.65 -20.71
N PRO A 322 -16.62 -57.56 -20.06
CA PRO A 322 -16.05 -58.71 -20.73
C PRO A 322 -17.12 -59.79 -20.99
N GLY A 323 -17.11 -60.37 -22.19
CA GLY A 323 -17.83 -61.61 -22.47
C GLY A 323 -17.08 -62.81 -21.88
N LEU A 324 -17.82 -63.74 -21.28
CA LEU A 324 -17.31 -65.04 -20.81
C LEU A 324 -16.62 -65.81 -21.96
N ASP A 325 -15.33 -66.11 -21.83
CA ASP A 325 -14.86 -67.49 -21.54
C ASP A 325 -13.36 -67.50 -21.15
N SER A 326 -12.88 -68.67 -20.77
CA SER A 326 -11.65 -68.97 -20.04
C SER A 326 -10.35 -69.01 -20.86
N LEU A 327 -9.33 -68.21 -20.47
CA LEU A 327 -7.97 -68.68 -20.08
C LEU A 327 -7.00 -67.52 -19.68
N GLN A 328 -6.29 -67.72 -18.56
CA GLN A 328 -4.96 -67.19 -18.15
C GLN A 328 -4.57 -65.69 -18.28
N LEU A 329 -4.50 -65.02 -17.11
CA LEU A 329 -3.37 -64.20 -16.59
C LEU A 329 -2.68 -63.16 -17.53
N ASN A 330 -3.08 -61.88 -17.43
CA ASN A 330 -2.36 -60.85 -16.64
C ASN A 330 -2.83 -59.39 -16.90
N ALA A 331 -2.75 -58.55 -15.86
CA ALA A 331 -2.89 -57.08 -15.82
C ALA A 331 -4.32 -56.45 -15.89
N PRO A 332 -4.56 -55.27 -15.26
CA PRO A 332 -5.90 -54.76 -14.94
C PRO A 332 -6.49 -53.77 -15.97
N GLY A 333 -7.82 -53.71 -16.06
CA GLY A 333 -8.56 -52.80 -16.93
C GLY A 333 -8.99 -51.50 -16.25
N ALA A 334 -8.76 -50.36 -16.92
CA ALA A 334 -9.21 -49.03 -16.50
C ALA A 334 -10.60 -48.68 -17.07
N THR A 335 -11.42 -47.98 -16.29
CA THR A 335 -12.49 -47.15 -16.85
C THR A 335 -11.86 -45.91 -17.48
N ARG A 336 -12.17 -45.61 -18.75
CA ARG A 336 -11.63 -44.43 -19.45
C ARG A 336 -12.72 -43.41 -19.75
N MET A 337 -12.49 -42.18 -19.29
CA MET A 337 -13.16 -40.99 -19.80
C MET A 337 -12.36 -40.48 -21.00
N ALA A 338 -13.05 -40.26 -22.12
CA ALA A 338 -12.48 -39.70 -23.33
C ALA A 338 -12.95 -38.24 -23.46
N LEU A 339 -12.01 -37.30 -23.70
CA LEU A 339 -12.35 -35.95 -24.13
C LEU A 339 -12.26 -35.88 -25.66
N GLU A 340 -13.31 -35.41 -26.29
CA GLU A 340 -13.48 -35.34 -27.73
C GLU A 340 -13.52 -33.87 -28.18
N TYR A 341 -12.66 -33.50 -29.14
CA TYR A 341 -12.51 -32.15 -29.68
C TYR A 341 -12.90 -32.07 -31.15
N ARG A 342 -13.42 -30.90 -31.59
CA ARG A 342 -13.49 -30.50 -32.99
C ARG A 342 -13.37 -28.99 -33.15
N GLU A 343 -12.73 -28.56 -34.24
CA GLU A 343 -12.42 -27.15 -34.52
C GLU A 343 -13.65 -26.31 -34.89
N THR A 344 -14.73 -26.91 -35.43
CA THR A 344 -15.98 -26.17 -35.73
C THR A 344 -17.23 -26.95 -35.27
N PRO A 345 -18.25 -26.29 -34.68
CA PRO A 345 -19.51 -26.94 -34.34
C PRO A 345 -20.24 -27.47 -35.59
N GLY A 346 -20.34 -28.79 -35.72
CA GLY A 346 -21.16 -29.46 -36.74
C GLY A 346 -20.39 -30.06 -37.93
N SER A 347 -19.07 -29.87 -38.02
CA SER A 347 -18.23 -30.49 -39.05
C SER A 347 -17.44 -31.68 -38.53
N GLY A 348 -17.30 -32.73 -39.36
CA GLY A 348 -16.31 -33.79 -39.17
C GLY A 348 -16.60 -34.80 -38.05
N ALA A 349 -15.73 -35.81 -37.96
CA ALA A 349 -15.65 -36.71 -36.81
C ALA A 349 -14.87 -36.03 -35.67
N TRP A 350 -15.18 -36.41 -34.43
CA TRP A 350 -14.51 -35.89 -33.24
C TRP A 350 -13.13 -36.55 -33.05
N SER A 351 -12.17 -35.80 -32.51
CA SER A 351 -10.80 -36.26 -32.21
C SER A 351 -10.62 -36.49 -30.71
N GLU A 352 -10.21 -37.69 -30.33
CA GLU A 352 -10.02 -38.10 -28.93
C GLU A 352 -8.67 -37.61 -28.38
N TYR A 353 -8.71 -36.92 -27.23
CA TYR A 353 -7.56 -36.41 -26.49
C TYR A 353 -7.59 -36.91 -25.04
N ALA A 354 -6.51 -37.57 -24.64
CA ALA A 354 -6.20 -38.11 -23.31
C ALA A 354 -7.04 -39.30 -22.80
N THR A 355 -6.36 -40.21 -22.08
CA THR A 355 -6.97 -41.31 -21.32
C THR A 355 -6.28 -41.41 -19.95
N PHE A 356 -7.06 -41.61 -18.89
CA PHE A 356 -6.56 -41.66 -17.50
C PHE A 356 -5.83 -43.00 -17.21
N ASP A 357 -4.75 -42.94 -16.43
CA ASP A 357 -3.91 -44.09 -16.06
C ASP A 357 -4.44 -44.78 -14.77
N PRO A 358 -4.65 -46.12 -14.76
CA PRO A 358 -5.15 -46.86 -13.60
C PRO A 358 -4.10 -47.26 -12.55
N THR A 359 -2.81 -46.92 -12.69
CA THR A 359 -1.72 -47.55 -11.91
C THR A 359 -1.51 -47.05 -10.46
N ILE A 360 -2.37 -46.18 -9.92
CA ILE A 360 -2.27 -45.73 -8.52
C ILE A 360 -2.93 -46.72 -7.55
N SER A 361 -2.11 -47.55 -6.90
CA SER A 361 -2.56 -48.57 -5.94
C SER A 361 -3.06 -48.01 -4.61
N HIS A 362 -4.29 -48.36 -4.21
CA HIS A 362 -4.75 -48.28 -2.81
C HIS A 362 -5.00 -49.70 -2.28
N ASN A 363 -4.24 -50.09 -1.25
CA ASN A 363 -4.47 -51.34 -0.52
C ASN A 363 -5.55 -51.13 0.56
N ILE A 364 -6.66 -51.87 0.47
CA ILE A 364 -7.42 -52.45 1.59
C ILE A 364 -8.36 -53.51 1.00
N GLN A 365 -8.40 -54.70 1.59
CA GLN A 365 -9.38 -55.75 1.30
C GLN A 365 -10.39 -55.79 2.46
N VAL A 366 -11.69 -55.79 2.15
CA VAL A 366 -12.74 -56.18 3.09
C VAL A 366 -13.68 -57.16 2.37
N THR A 367 -13.83 -58.34 2.97
CA THR A 367 -14.70 -59.43 2.52
C THR A 367 -16.08 -59.34 3.17
N ASP A 368 -17.11 -59.72 2.41
CA ASP A 368 -18.48 -60.06 2.82
C ASP A 368 -19.25 -59.09 3.75
N VAL A 369 -20.23 -58.39 3.15
CA VAL A 369 -21.24 -57.61 3.90
C VAL A 369 -22.49 -58.46 4.17
N LEU A 370 -22.72 -58.77 5.45
CA LEU A 370 -24.01 -59.22 5.96
C LEU A 370 -24.93 -58.02 6.22
N ALA A 371 -26.21 -58.14 5.83
CA ALA A 371 -27.18 -57.07 6.03
C ALA A 371 -27.66 -57.00 7.49
N VAL A 372 -27.59 -55.80 8.08
CA VAL A 372 -28.26 -55.44 9.34
C VAL A 372 -28.91 -54.07 9.16
N GLU A 373 -30.20 -53.96 9.47
CA GLU A 373 -30.92 -52.68 9.48
C GLU A 373 -30.44 -51.81 10.65
N THR A 374 -30.28 -50.51 10.42
CA THR A 374 -30.03 -49.53 11.50
C THR A 374 -30.96 -48.33 11.32
N GLU A 375 -31.73 -48.03 12.37
CA GLU A 375 -32.67 -46.91 12.41
C GLU A 375 -31.96 -45.65 12.93
N PHE A 376 -32.00 -44.55 12.18
CA PHE A 376 -31.44 -43.25 12.60
C PHE A 376 -32.54 -42.32 13.11
N ARG A 377 -32.30 -41.63 14.23
CA ARG A 377 -33.22 -40.63 14.79
C ARG A 377 -32.48 -39.33 15.13
N TRP A 378 -33.19 -38.22 14.99
CA TRP A 378 -32.69 -36.88 15.30
C TRP A 378 -32.82 -36.56 16.80
N VAL A 379 -31.78 -36.00 17.39
CA VAL A 379 -31.86 -35.23 18.64
C VAL A 379 -31.06 -33.93 18.50
N THR A 380 -31.70 -32.84 18.90
CA THR A 380 -31.43 -31.39 18.96
C THR A 380 -30.01 -30.77 18.96
N ASN A 381 -28.95 -31.40 18.41
CA ASN A 381 -27.74 -30.80 17.76
C ASN A 381 -26.50 -31.74 17.70
N SER A 382 -26.66 -33.07 17.72
CA SER A 382 -25.55 -34.00 17.42
C SER A 382 -26.02 -35.27 16.69
N PHE A 383 -25.09 -36.00 16.06
CA PHE A 383 -25.35 -37.25 15.36
C PHE A 383 -24.53 -38.38 16.00
N ASP A 384 -25.01 -38.89 17.13
CA ASP A 384 -24.39 -40.04 17.82
C ASP A 384 -25.05 -41.36 17.42
N TYR A 385 -24.25 -42.40 17.24
CA TYR A 385 -24.70 -43.79 17.20
C TYR A 385 -23.74 -44.68 17.99
N THR A 386 -24.25 -45.74 18.63
CA THR A 386 -23.45 -46.67 19.44
C THR A 386 -23.25 -47.98 18.68
N LEU A 387 -21.99 -48.40 18.52
CA LEU A 387 -21.65 -49.72 17.97
C LEU A 387 -21.48 -50.77 19.08
N PRO A 388 -21.73 -52.06 18.80
CA PRO A 388 -21.18 -53.16 19.59
C PRO A 388 -19.64 -53.10 19.60
N ALA A 389 -19.02 -53.53 20.71
CA ALA A 389 -17.60 -53.32 20.94
C ALA A 389 -16.68 -53.95 19.88
N GLY A 390 -15.72 -53.18 19.36
CA GLY A 390 -14.53 -53.72 18.69
C GLY A 390 -14.18 -53.21 17.28
N GLN A 391 -14.72 -52.08 16.80
CA GLN A 391 -14.30 -51.48 15.52
C GLN A 391 -14.04 -49.97 15.62
N ASP A 392 -13.02 -49.52 14.88
CA ASP A 392 -12.45 -48.17 14.95
C ASP A 392 -13.26 -47.10 14.19
N ILE A 393 -13.02 -45.85 14.57
CA ILE A 393 -13.88 -44.70 14.28
C ILE A 393 -13.49 -44.04 12.94
N ALA A 394 -14.47 -43.79 12.07
CA ALA A 394 -14.37 -42.82 10.99
C ALA A 394 -15.35 -41.66 11.24
N ARG A 395 -14.82 -40.44 11.43
CA ARG A 395 -15.61 -39.22 11.54
C ARG A 395 -15.91 -38.64 10.16
N ILE A 396 -17.14 -38.19 9.94
CA ILE A 396 -17.45 -37.24 8.87
C ILE A 396 -17.31 -35.85 9.48
N GLU A 397 -16.19 -35.19 9.20
CA GLU A 397 -16.04 -33.76 9.48
C GLU A 397 -16.87 -32.96 8.47
N ALA A 398 -17.52 -31.90 8.94
CA ALA A 398 -18.18 -30.96 8.06
C ALA A 398 -17.10 -30.28 7.19
N LEU A 399 -17.12 -30.55 5.89
CA LEU A 399 -16.19 -29.94 4.93
C LEU A 399 -16.55 -28.47 4.71
N ASN A 400 -16.20 -27.62 5.69
CA ASN A 400 -15.82 -26.22 5.49
C ASN A 400 -14.48 -26.16 4.73
N ASN A 401 -14.38 -26.90 3.62
CA ASN A 401 -13.14 -27.03 2.88
C ASN A 401 -13.09 -25.89 1.86
N PRO A 402 -12.19 -24.91 2.02
CA PRO A 402 -12.03 -23.86 1.03
C PRO A 402 -11.71 -24.46 -0.34
N SER A 403 -12.04 -23.70 -1.39
CA SER A 403 -11.83 -24.14 -2.77
C SER A 403 -10.39 -24.63 -2.97
N PRO A 404 -10.15 -25.74 -3.71
CA PRO A 404 -8.79 -26.25 -3.99
C PRO A 404 -7.90 -25.23 -4.72
N PHE A 405 -8.47 -24.11 -5.18
CA PHE A 405 -7.80 -22.99 -5.81
C PHE A 405 -7.44 -21.82 -4.86
N GLN A 406 -7.71 -21.88 -3.54
CA GLN A 406 -7.34 -20.82 -2.59
C GLN A 406 -5.98 -21.02 -1.93
N THR A 407 -5.17 -19.96 -1.84
CA THR A 407 -3.81 -20.01 -1.29
C THR A 407 -3.85 -19.73 0.21
N SER A 408 -3.44 -20.68 1.03
CA SER A 408 -3.19 -20.46 2.45
C SER A 408 -1.70 -20.40 2.78
N ILE A 409 -1.38 -19.72 3.87
CA ILE A 409 -0.07 -19.67 4.49
C ILE A 409 -0.20 -20.07 5.96
N GLN A 410 0.63 -20.99 6.42
CA GLN A 410 0.84 -21.34 7.82
C GLN A 410 2.25 -20.94 8.26
N ILE A 411 2.47 -20.83 9.57
CA ILE A 411 3.79 -20.57 10.15
C ILE A 411 4.10 -21.63 11.21
N ASP A 412 5.38 -22.00 11.34
CA ASP A 412 5.85 -22.96 12.34
C ASP A 412 5.73 -22.44 13.79
N ASN A 413 5.78 -21.12 13.99
CA ASN A 413 5.70 -20.49 15.30
C ASN A 413 5.10 -19.08 15.26
N GLU A 414 4.16 -18.81 16.15
CA GLU A 414 3.41 -17.55 16.26
C GLU A 414 4.16 -16.43 17.00
N THR A 415 5.24 -16.75 17.74
CA THR A 415 5.93 -15.79 18.63
C THR A 415 7.04 -15.02 17.92
N ALA A 416 7.14 -13.73 18.25
CA ALA A 416 8.15 -12.81 17.70
C ALA A 416 9.58 -13.34 17.84
N GLY A 417 10.38 -13.17 16.80
CA GLY A 417 11.73 -13.71 16.71
C GLY A 417 12.11 -14.15 15.29
N SER A 418 13.41 -14.35 15.09
CA SER A 418 14.00 -14.72 13.80
C SER A 418 14.01 -16.23 13.54
N GLY A 419 14.13 -16.61 12.27
CA GLY A 419 14.37 -18.00 11.87
C GLY A 419 13.12 -18.89 11.96
N ARG A 420 11.96 -18.31 11.63
CA ARG A 420 10.68 -19.01 11.45
C ARG A 420 10.52 -19.44 10.00
N GLU A 421 9.57 -20.32 9.72
CA GLU A 421 9.24 -20.74 8.35
C GLU A 421 7.75 -20.54 8.03
N LEU A 422 7.48 -19.80 6.96
CA LEU A 422 6.19 -19.79 6.28
C LEU A 422 6.11 -20.98 5.33
N THR A 423 5.03 -21.74 5.42
CA THR A 423 4.66 -22.74 4.41
C THR A 423 3.36 -22.32 3.75
N ALA A 424 3.37 -22.15 2.43
CA ALA A 424 2.16 -21.99 1.64
C ALA A 424 1.58 -23.37 1.27
N ASN A 425 0.28 -23.48 0.96
CA ASN A 425 -0.29 -24.73 0.45
C ASN A 425 0.06 -25.03 -1.04
N ARG A 426 0.80 -24.13 -1.70
CA ARG A 426 1.27 -24.23 -3.09
C ARG A 426 2.45 -23.28 -3.33
N PRO A 427 3.20 -23.41 -4.44
CA PRO A 427 4.30 -22.50 -4.73
C PRO A 427 3.81 -21.04 -4.86
N LEU A 428 4.37 -20.16 -4.03
CA LEU A 428 3.94 -18.76 -3.88
C LEU A 428 5.14 -17.82 -3.77
N PHE A 429 6.12 -18.20 -2.95
CA PHE A 429 7.26 -17.37 -2.60
C PHE A 429 8.29 -17.32 -3.75
N ARG A 430 9.02 -16.20 -3.89
CA ARG A 430 9.98 -15.98 -4.98
C ARG A 430 11.26 -15.34 -4.42
N PRO A 431 12.43 -15.50 -5.06
CA PRO A 431 13.66 -14.82 -4.65
C PRO A 431 13.48 -13.32 -4.38
N GLY A 432 12.71 -12.61 -5.22
CA GLY A 432 12.42 -11.19 -5.05
C GLY A 432 11.49 -10.82 -3.87
N HIS A 433 10.99 -11.79 -3.09
CA HIS A 433 10.25 -11.54 -1.85
C HIS A 433 11.17 -11.42 -0.63
N VAL A 434 12.47 -11.71 -0.74
CA VAL A 434 13.41 -11.47 0.38
C VAL A 434 13.43 -9.98 0.73
N GLY A 435 13.32 -9.67 2.02
CA GLY A 435 13.14 -8.32 2.55
C GLY A 435 11.69 -7.83 2.61
N SER A 436 10.75 -8.49 1.93
CA SER A 436 9.33 -8.07 1.93
C SER A 436 8.62 -8.44 3.23
N TYR A 437 7.70 -7.57 3.65
CA TYR A 437 6.84 -7.78 4.81
C TYR A 437 5.54 -8.46 4.38
N TRP A 438 4.99 -9.35 5.21
CA TRP A 438 3.74 -10.05 4.95
C TRP A 438 2.88 -9.98 6.20
N GLN A 439 1.59 -9.67 6.04
CA GLN A 439 0.60 -9.70 7.11
C GLN A 439 -0.18 -11.01 7.01
N LEU A 440 -0.35 -11.70 8.13
CA LEU A 440 -1.16 -12.91 8.22
C LEU A 440 -2.32 -12.63 9.19
N THR A 441 -3.54 -12.83 8.72
CA THR A 441 -4.77 -12.47 9.44
C THR A 441 -5.50 -13.73 9.86
N HIS A 442 -5.68 -13.94 11.16
CA HIS A 442 -6.48 -15.05 11.70
C HIS A 442 -7.80 -14.52 12.24
N ARG A 443 -8.90 -15.25 12.02
CA ARG A 443 -10.12 -15.04 12.81
C ARG A 443 -9.99 -15.77 14.14
N ARG A 444 -10.40 -15.13 15.23
CA ARG A 444 -10.58 -15.78 16.53
C ARG A 444 -11.87 -16.58 16.55
N GLU A 445 -11.87 -17.72 17.23
CA GLU A 445 -13.07 -18.54 17.44
C GLU A 445 -14.04 -17.91 18.45
N ASN A 446 -13.49 -17.25 19.49
CA ASN A 446 -14.27 -16.55 20.52
C ASN A 446 -14.03 -15.04 20.44
N ALA A 447 -15.07 -14.28 20.07
CA ALA A 447 -15.04 -12.82 19.96
C ALA A 447 -14.99 -12.11 21.33
N PHE A 448 -15.44 -12.79 22.39
CA PHE A 448 -15.60 -12.24 23.72
C PHE A 448 -15.00 -13.14 24.81
N VAL A 449 -14.81 -12.55 25.99
CA VAL A 449 -14.60 -13.25 27.26
C VAL A 449 -15.67 -12.80 28.25
N GLU A 450 -16.15 -13.72 29.09
CA GLU A 450 -17.18 -13.38 30.09
C GLU A 450 -16.89 -13.93 31.49
N ILE A 451 -17.50 -13.27 32.47
CA ILE A 451 -17.69 -13.76 33.84
C ILE A 451 -19.18 -13.99 34.03
N VAL A 452 -19.57 -15.20 34.42
CA VAL A 452 -20.96 -15.55 34.79
C VAL A 452 -20.98 -15.93 36.26
N SER A 453 -21.75 -15.23 37.08
CA SER A 453 -21.91 -15.63 38.49
C SER A 453 -22.97 -16.72 38.58
N THR A 454 -22.54 -17.97 38.79
CA THR A 454 -23.43 -19.10 39.07
C THR A 454 -23.29 -19.53 40.53
N SER A 455 -24.41 -19.57 41.25
CA SER A 455 -24.49 -20.19 42.58
C SER A 455 -25.78 -20.99 42.74
N ALA A 456 -25.66 -22.17 43.34
CA ALA A 456 -26.79 -23.10 43.50
C ALA A 456 -27.77 -22.60 44.59
N PRO A 457 -29.08 -22.75 44.40
CA PRO A 457 -30.07 -22.37 45.40
C PRO A 457 -30.03 -23.31 46.61
N VAL A 458 -30.16 -22.76 47.81
CA VAL A 458 -30.17 -23.49 49.08
C VAL A 458 -31.62 -23.71 49.54
N ALA A 459 -31.92 -24.91 50.03
CA ALA A 459 -33.24 -25.24 50.56
C ALA A 459 -33.45 -24.64 51.96
N ALA A 460 -34.63 -24.05 52.20
CA ALA A 460 -35.00 -23.56 53.52
C ALA A 460 -35.21 -24.72 54.50
N THR A 461 -34.84 -24.52 55.76
CA THR A 461 -34.91 -25.53 56.82
C THR A 461 -35.62 -25.00 58.06
N GLY A 462 -36.10 -25.92 58.90
CA GLY A 462 -36.55 -25.63 60.27
C GLY A 462 -36.51 -26.91 61.10
N VAL A 463 -36.22 -26.79 62.39
CA VAL A 463 -35.94 -27.90 63.30
C VAL A 463 -36.97 -27.91 64.44
N LEU A 464 -37.74 -28.99 64.50
CA LEU A 464 -38.65 -29.27 65.60
C LEU A 464 -37.95 -30.13 66.64
N SER A 465 -37.75 -29.61 67.86
CA SER A 465 -37.30 -30.41 69.00
C SER A 465 -38.48 -30.98 69.79
N ILE A 466 -38.46 -32.30 70.03
CA ILE A 466 -39.47 -33.04 70.80
C ILE A 466 -38.80 -33.66 72.05
N PRO A 467 -38.55 -32.90 73.13
CA PRO A 467 -37.77 -33.37 74.27
C PRO A 467 -38.51 -34.39 75.15
N THR A 468 -39.84 -34.45 75.07
CA THR A 468 -40.68 -35.41 75.79
C THR A 468 -41.71 -36.03 74.86
N ASN A 469 -42.14 -37.27 75.16
CA ASN A 469 -43.00 -38.02 74.24
C ASN A 469 -44.35 -37.30 74.04
N PRO A 470 -44.84 -37.11 72.80
CA PRO A 470 -46.09 -36.41 72.55
C PRO A 470 -47.29 -37.05 73.25
N THR A 471 -48.18 -36.23 73.79
CA THR A 471 -49.47 -36.68 74.32
C THR A 471 -50.45 -37.00 73.20
N ALA A 472 -51.43 -37.86 73.47
CA ALA A 472 -52.51 -38.16 72.50
C ALA A 472 -53.23 -36.87 72.04
N ASN A 473 -53.41 -36.77 70.72
CA ASN A 473 -53.93 -35.63 69.98
C ASN A 473 -53.03 -34.38 69.95
N ALA A 474 -51.77 -34.46 70.39
CA ALA A 474 -50.79 -33.41 70.10
C ALA A 474 -50.55 -33.33 68.58
N THR A 475 -50.43 -32.12 68.06
CA THR A 475 -50.32 -31.85 66.62
C THR A 475 -49.00 -31.18 66.27
N VAL A 476 -48.53 -31.42 65.05
CA VAL A 476 -47.47 -30.68 64.37
C VAL A 476 -47.98 -30.30 62.99
N THR A 477 -48.06 -29.01 62.69
CA THR A 477 -48.55 -28.50 61.41
C THR A 477 -47.41 -27.87 60.64
N ILE A 478 -47.20 -28.34 59.41
CA ILE A 478 -46.19 -27.84 58.47
C ILE A 478 -46.94 -27.41 57.22
N GLY A 479 -46.84 -26.13 56.87
CA GLY A 479 -47.56 -25.53 55.74
C GLY A 479 -49.07 -25.79 55.81
N SER A 480 -49.58 -26.57 54.86
CA SER A 480 -51.00 -26.92 54.76
C SER A 480 -51.42 -28.22 55.46
N ARG A 481 -50.47 -29.01 56.01
CA ARG A 481 -50.75 -30.32 56.59
C ARG A 481 -50.51 -30.37 58.09
N THR A 482 -51.44 -31.00 58.78
CA THR A 482 -51.35 -31.29 60.22
C THR A 482 -51.12 -32.77 60.43
N TYR A 483 -50.07 -33.09 61.18
CA TYR A 483 -49.76 -34.41 61.70
C TYR A 483 -50.23 -34.51 63.14
N THR A 484 -50.96 -35.57 63.48
CA THR A 484 -51.59 -35.74 64.81
C THR A 484 -51.09 -37.01 65.47
N PHE A 485 -50.46 -36.87 66.63
CA PHE A 485 -49.95 -37.99 67.43
C PHE A 485 -51.09 -38.75 68.12
N VAL A 486 -51.20 -40.05 67.88
CA VAL A 486 -52.26 -40.93 68.41
C VAL A 486 -51.66 -42.29 68.80
N ALA A 487 -52.37 -43.04 69.65
CA ALA A 487 -51.95 -44.39 70.06
C ALA A 487 -52.22 -45.50 69.01
N THR A 488 -52.90 -45.17 67.91
CA THR A 488 -53.08 -46.05 66.75
C THR A 488 -53.45 -45.18 65.54
N PRO A 489 -52.63 -45.12 64.47
CA PRO A 489 -52.93 -44.32 63.28
C PRO A 489 -54.14 -44.83 62.49
N THR A 490 -55.13 -43.96 62.27
CA THR A 490 -56.44 -44.31 61.68
C THR A 490 -56.91 -43.40 60.54
N LEU A 491 -56.29 -42.22 60.36
CA LEU A 491 -56.59 -41.25 59.30
C LEU A 491 -55.29 -40.69 58.73
N ALA A 492 -55.32 -40.18 57.49
CA ALA A 492 -54.14 -39.57 56.88
C ALA A 492 -53.61 -38.40 57.74
N GLY A 493 -52.30 -38.40 58.00
CA GLY A 493 -51.67 -37.46 58.95
C GLY A 493 -51.64 -37.96 60.40
N HIS A 494 -52.31 -39.06 60.76
CA HIS A 494 -52.12 -39.67 62.08
C HIS A 494 -50.73 -40.34 62.16
N VAL A 495 -50.01 -40.04 63.25
CA VAL A 495 -48.67 -40.54 63.57
C VAL A 495 -48.74 -41.31 64.88
N ASP A 496 -48.05 -42.45 64.96
CA ASP A 496 -48.04 -43.29 66.16
C ASP A 496 -47.16 -42.68 67.26
N ILE A 497 -47.65 -42.69 68.51
CA ILE A 497 -46.87 -42.30 69.69
C ILE A 497 -45.98 -43.47 70.07
N GLY A 498 -44.72 -43.39 69.64
CA GLY A 498 -43.71 -44.40 69.89
C GLY A 498 -43.34 -44.54 71.38
N ALA A 499 -42.55 -45.56 71.68
CA ALA A 499 -42.16 -45.90 73.06
C ALA A 499 -41.38 -44.79 73.81
N ASN A 500 -40.80 -43.84 73.08
CA ASN A 500 -40.17 -42.63 73.62
C ASN A 500 -40.19 -41.51 72.56
N ALA A 501 -39.80 -40.30 72.97
CA ALA A 501 -39.85 -39.11 72.13
C ALA A 501 -39.07 -39.23 70.81
N GLY A 502 -37.92 -39.91 70.80
CA GLY A 502 -37.13 -40.14 69.58
C GLY A 502 -37.78 -41.12 68.60
N VAL A 503 -38.52 -42.12 69.10
CA VAL A 503 -39.34 -42.99 68.26
C VAL A 503 -40.52 -42.19 67.67
N SER A 504 -41.18 -41.34 68.47
CA SER A 504 -42.25 -40.46 67.97
C SER A 504 -41.75 -39.44 66.94
N ALA A 505 -40.55 -38.87 67.14
CA ALA A 505 -39.88 -38.01 66.16
C ALA A 505 -39.56 -38.77 64.85
N SER A 506 -39.11 -40.03 64.97
CA SER A 506 -38.85 -40.91 63.81
C SER A 506 -40.13 -41.26 63.06
N ASN A 507 -41.22 -41.56 63.79
CA ASN A 507 -42.55 -41.81 63.23
C ASN A 507 -43.08 -40.58 62.48
N LEU A 508 -42.88 -39.37 63.03
CA LEU A 508 -43.25 -38.10 62.39
C LEU A 508 -42.44 -37.86 61.11
N ALA A 509 -41.12 -38.02 61.14
CA ALA A 509 -40.28 -37.90 59.96
C ALA A 509 -40.66 -38.91 58.86
N ALA A 510 -41.00 -40.16 59.25
CA ALA A 510 -41.52 -41.17 58.35
C ALA A 510 -42.87 -40.76 57.74
N ALA A 511 -43.79 -40.18 58.52
CA ALA A 511 -45.08 -39.68 58.04
C ALA A 511 -44.95 -38.47 57.10
N ILE A 512 -43.97 -37.60 57.33
CA ILE A 512 -43.67 -36.45 56.44
C ILE A 512 -43.12 -36.95 55.10
N ASN A 513 -42.23 -37.95 55.11
CA ASN A 513 -41.63 -38.48 53.89
C ASN A 513 -42.48 -39.55 53.17
N ALA A 514 -43.51 -40.11 53.83
CA ALA A 514 -44.10 -41.41 53.50
C ALA A 514 -43.05 -42.53 53.36
N GLY A 515 -42.19 -42.64 54.38
CA GLY A 515 -41.09 -43.62 54.46
C GLY A 515 -41.52 -45.01 54.94
N ALA A 516 -40.59 -45.75 55.54
CA ALA A 516 -40.91 -47.05 56.15
C ALA A 516 -41.86 -46.88 57.36
N GLY A 517 -42.74 -47.86 57.60
CA GLY A 517 -43.68 -47.85 58.73
C GLY A 517 -45.12 -47.43 58.39
N ALA A 518 -45.49 -47.37 57.11
CA ALA A 518 -46.89 -47.18 56.70
C ALA A 518 -47.82 -48.23 57.34
N GLY A 519 -48.86 -47.78 58.03
CA GLY A 519 -49.81 -48.62 58.77
C GLY A 519 -49.38 -49.02 60.19
N THR A 520 -48.17 -48.66 60.62
CA THR A 520 -47.64 -48.98 61.96
C THR A 520 -47.09 -47.75 62.69
N ALA A 521 -46.13 -47.05 62.08
CA ALA A 521 -45.57 -45.78 62.59
C ALA A 521 -46.46 -44.56 62.25
N TYR A 522 -47.24 -44.65 61.18
CA TYR A 522 -48.18 -43.61 60.74
C TYR A 522 -49.26 -44.24 59.83
N PHE A 523 -50.36 -43.54 59.55
CA PHE A 523 -51.48 -44.13 58.80
C PHE A 523 -51.10 -44.43 57.34
N GLY A 524 -51.44 -45.63 56.86
CA GLY A 524 -50.96 -46.18 55.60
C GLY A 524 -51.27 -45.37 54.33
N SER A 525 -52.34 -44.56 54.32
CA SER A 525 -52.68 -43.68 53.19
C SER A 525 -52.11 -42.25 53.32
N THR A 526 -51.20 -42.00 54.26
CA THR A 526 -50.52 -40.69 54.38
C THR A 526 -49.48 -40.57 53.27
N ALA A 527 -49.78 -39.77 52.26
CA ALA A 527 -48.84 -39.45 51.18
C ALA A 527 -47.72 -38.52 51.68
N ALA A 528 -46.56 -38.54 51.02
CA ALA A 528 -45.44 -37.65 51.32
C ALA A 528 -45.85 -36.17 51.28
N HIS A 529 -45.23 -35.33 52.11
CA HIS A 529 -45.48 -33.89 52.15
C HIS A 529 -45.06 -33.25 50.83
N ALA A 530 -45.91 -32.36 50.29
CA ALA A 530 -45.69 -31.75 48.98
C ALA A 530 -44.52 -30.75 48.99
N ASP A 531 -44.43 -29.96 50.06
CA ASP A 531 -43.49 -28.83 50.14
C ASP A 531 -42.15 -29.17 50.83
N VAL A 532 -42.07 -30.27 51.59
CA VAL A 532 -40.91 -30.59 52.45
C VAL A 532 -40.55 -32.07 52.50
N THR A 533 -39.31 -32.37 52.88
CA THR A 533 -38.83 -33.64 53.44
C THR A 533 -38.47 -33.45 54.91
N ALA A 534 -38.30 -34.55 55.65
CA ALA A 534 -37.80 -34.52 57.03
C ALA A 534 -36.66 -35.50 57.25
N THR A 535 -35.75 -35.17 58.16
CA THR A 535 -34.75 -36.08 58.75
C THR A 535 -34.87 -36.01 60.27
N VAL A 536 -34.38 -37.03 60.98
CA VAL A 536 -34.46 -37.11 62.44
C VAL A 536 -33.09 -37.39 63.04
N SER A 537 -32.75 -36.68 64.11
CA SER A 537 -31.54 -36.88 64.91
C SER A 537 -31.91 -36.88 66.39
N GLY A 538 -32.03 -38.07 66.98
CA GLY A 538 -32.49 -38.22 68.36
C GLY A 538 -33.94 -37.78 68.53
N THR A 539 -34.15 -36.64 69.19
CA THR A 539 -35.46 -36.01 69.43
C THR A 539 -35.82 -34.91 68.44
N ASP A 540 -34.89 -34.52 67.58
CA ASP A 540 -35.03 -33.34 66.73
C ASP A 540 -35.36 -33.77 65.29
N VAL A 541 -36.39 -33.15 64.71
CA VAL A 541 -36.86 -33.39 63.34
C VAL A 541 -36.52 -32.16 62.49
N THR A 542 -35.48 -32.28 61.67
CA THR A 542 -35.11 -31.25 60.70
C THR A 542 -35.96 -31.41 59.44
N VAL A 543 -36.77 -30.41 59.15
CA VAL A 543 -37.60 -30.30 57.95
C VAL A 543 -36.87 -29.45 56.92
N THR A 544 -36.89 -29.87 55.66
CA THR A 544 -36.19 -29.21 54.54
C THR A 544 -37.13 -29.01 53.37
N ALA A 545 -37.16 -27.81 52.80
CA ALA A 545 -37.98 -27.49 51.64
C ALA A 545 -37.58 -28.31 50.40
N ARG A 546 -38.57 -28.85 49.68
CA ARG A 546 -38.36 -29.58 48.42
C ARG A 546 -38.05 -28.65 47.24
N LYS A 547 -38.56 -27.42 47.29
CA LYS A 547 -38.18 -26.34 46.37
C LYS A 547 -37.21 -25.42 47.12
N PRO A 548 -35.95 -25.25 46.64
CA PRO A 548 -35.02 -24.34 47.28
C PRO A 548 -35.31 -22.87 46.92
N GLY A 549 -34.68 -21.94 47.64
CA GLY A 549 -34.88 -20.50 47.47
C GLY A 549 -35.56 -19.81 48.65
N THR A 550 -35.60 -18.47 48.65
CA THR A 550 -36.23 -17.67 49.73
C THR A 550 -37.75 -17.81 49.73
N GLY A 551 -38.36 -18.08 48.58
CA GLY A 551 -39.80 -18.33 48.47
C GLY A 551 -40.30 -19.55 49.27
N ALA A 552 -39.39 -20.44 49.71
CA ALA A 552 -39.72 -21.55 50.60
C ALA A 552 -39.92 -21.12 52.07
N HIS A 553 -39.52 -19.89 52.45
CA HIS A 553 -39.73 -19.36 53.80
C HIS A 553 -41.22 -19.14 54.13
N ALA A 554 -42.12 -19.20 53.14
CA ALA A 554 -43.56 -19.06 53.37
C ALA A 554 -44.23 -20.30 54.03
N VAL A 555 -43.49 -21.40 54.24
CA VAL A 555 -44.02 -22.61 54.90
C VAL A 555 -44.09 -22.39 56.41
N ASN A 556 -45.30 -22.13 56.90
CA ASN A 556 -45.61 -21.91 58.31
C ASN A 556 -45.44 -23.19 59.17
N LEU A 557 -44.89 -23.04 60.38
CA LEU A 557 -44.57 -24.11 61.32
C LEU A 557 -45.26 -23.87 62.66
N THR A 558 -46.14 -24.79 63.08
CA THR A 558 -46.84 -24.69 64.37
C THR A 558 -47.01 -26.07 65.01
N MET A 559 -47.34 -26.13 66.30
CA MET A 559 -47.61 -27.39 67.00
C MET A 559 -48.40 -27.19 68.30
N THR A 560 -48.81 -28.29 68.91
CA THR A 560 -49.37 -28.37 70.27
C THR A 560 -48.63 -29.41 71.15
N VAL A 561 -47.45 -29.88 70.73
CA VAL A 561 -46.63 -30.84 71.50
C VAL A 561 -46.10 -30.15 72.76
N VAL A 562 -46.52 -30.64 73.93
CA VAL A 562 -46.12 -30.06 75.23
C VAL A 562 -44.62 -30.18 75.43
N GLY A 563 -43.96 -29.04 75.67
CA GLY A 563 -42.52 -28.95 75.90
C GLY A 563 -41.66 -28.93 74.63
N GLY A 564 -42.24 -29.11 73.44
CA GLY A 564 -41.51 -28.95 72.17
C GLY A 564 -41.30 -27.49 71.78
N SER A 565 -40.28 -27.24 70.96
CA SER A 565 -40.05 -25.96 70.29
C SER A 565 -39.66 -26.15 68.82
N TRP A 566 -40.20 -25.32 67.92
CA TRP A 566 -39.56 -25.03 66.64
C TRP A 566 -38.46 -23.99 66.88
N ASP A 567 -37.44 -23.97 66.03
CA ASP A 567 -36.42 -22.92 65.97
C ASP A 567 -36.97 -21.57 65.47
N ASP A 568 -37.88 -21.59 64.49
CA ASP A 568 -38.66 -20.42 64.05
C ASP A 568 -40.12 -20.80 63.67
N VAL A 569 -40.96 -19.81 63.43
CA VAL A 569 -42.38 -19.95 63.01
C VAL A 569 -42.49 -20.29 61.50
N PHE A 570 -41.38 -20.20 60.77
CA PHE A 570 -41.27 -20.44 59.34
C PHE A 570 -40.00 -21.22 59.03
N LEU A 571 -39.91 -21.85 57.84
CA LEU A 571 -38.59 -22.31 57.36
C LEU A 571 -37.69 -21.10 57.07
N HIS A 572 -36.41 -21.17 57.43
CA HIS A 572 -35.40 -20.12 57.24
C HIS A 572 -34.18 -20.63 56.46
N ASP A 573 -33.18 -19.77 56.26
CA ASP A 573 -31.89 -20.04 55.58
C ASP A 573 -31.93 -20.57 54.13
N GLY A 574 -33.11 -20.65 53.50
CA GLY A 574 -33.22 -20.87 52.06
C GLY A 574 -32.70 -19.66 51.27
N VAL A 575 -31.87 -19.90 50.26
CA VAL A 575 -31.20 -18.87 49.45
C VAL A 575 -31.49 -19.11 47.98
N ASP A 576 -31.89 -18.08 47.24
CA ASP A 576 -32.12 -18.20 45.80
C ASP A 576 -30.79 -18.33 45.04
N ALA A 577 -30.87 -18.89 43.83
CA ALA A 577 -29.72 -18.99 42.93
C ALA A 577 -29.17 -17.60 42.62
N ASN A 578 -27.87 -17.52 42.35
CA ASN A 578 -27.18 -16.31 41.88
C ASN A 578 -27.45 -15.05 42.73
N THR A 579 -27.51 -15.20 44.06
CA THR A 579 -27.60 -14.09 45.03
C THR A 579 -26.23 -13.53 45.43
N THR A 580 -25.16 -14.27 45.12
CA THR A 580 -23.76 -13.92 45.41
C THR A 580 -22.93 -13.87 44.14
N ILE A 581 -22.08 -12.85 44.02
CA ILE A 581 -21.08 -12.72 42.97
C ILE A 581 -19.72 -12.99 43.59
N SER A 582 -19.02 -14.02 43.12
CA SER A 582 -17.63 -14.29 43.49
C SER A 582 -16.69 -13.30 42.79
N GLY A 583 -15.59 -12.92 43.46
CA GLY A 583 -14.54 -12.14 42.82
C GLY A 583 -13.82 -12.98 41.78
N ALA A 584 -13.74 -12.49 40.54
CA ALA A 584 -13.24 -13.26 39.40
C ALA A 584 -12.59 -12.36 38.34
N ASN A 585 -11.74 -12.96 37.51
CA ASN A 585 -11.11 -12.34 36.35
C ASN A 585 -11.41 -13.17 35.11
N THR A 586 -11.56 -12.55 33.94
CA THR A 586 -11.48 -13.28 32.67
C THR A 586 -10.04 -13.65 32.33
N SER A 587 -9.88 -14.55 31.36
CA SER A 587 -8.66 -14.59 30.55
C SER A 587 -8.42 -13.24 29.85
N GLY A 588 -7.18 -13.01 29.43
CA GLY A 588 -6.86 -11.87 28.57
C GLY A 588 -7.42 -12.07 27.17
N LEU A 589 -8.21 -11.11 26.69
CA LEU A 589 -8.65 -10.99 25.32
C LEU A 589 -7.71 -10.02 24.59
N ARG A 590 -6.96 -10.52 23.61
CA ARG A 590 -6.14 -9.70 22.72
C ARG A 590 -7.04 -8.91 21.76
N ILE A 591 -6.96 -7.59 21.70
CA ILE A 591 -7.85 -6.70 20.93
C ILE A 591 -7.02 -5.74 20.10
N ASN A 592 -7.49 -5.43 18.90
CA ASN A 592 -6.75 -4.66 17.93
C ASN A 592 -7.65 -3.59 17.26
N GLY A 593 -8.10 -2.62 18.04
CA GLY A 593 -9.09 -1.61 17.65
C GLY A 593 -10.26 -1.58 18.65
N GLY A 594 -11.49 -1.76 18.17
CA GLY A 594 -12.69 -1.62 19.00
C GLY A 594 -12.84 -2.70 20.06
N TRP A 595 -13.27 -2.28 21.25
CA TRP A 595 -13.76 -3.16 22.31
C TRP A 595 -15.08 -2.65 22.88
N GLU A 596 -15.91 -3.58 23.35
CA GLU A 596 -17.17 -3.31 24.02
C GLU A 596 -17.28 -4.09 25.33
N VAL A 597 -17.88 -3.48 26.34
CA VAL A 597 -18.17 -4.09 27.65
C VAL A 597 -19.67 -4.00 27.91
N PHE A 598 -20.29 -5.16 28.09
CA PHE A 598 -21.70 -5.31 28.43
C PHE A 598 -21.86 -6.00 29.79
N THR A 599 -22.90 -5.61 30.53
CA THR A 599 -23.34 -6.37 31.71
C THR A 599 -24.82 -6.67 31.64
N TYR A 600 -25.23 -7.79 32.23
CA TYR A 600 -26.61 -8.25 32.28
C TYR A 600 -26.97 -8.71 33.70
N GLY A 601 -28.28 -8.87 33.96
CA GLY A 601 -28.80 -9.22 35.29
C GLY A 601 -28.77 -8.06 36.29
N SER A 602 -29.00 -8.36 37.57
CA SER A 602 -29.04 -7.40 38.68
C SER A 602 -27.88 -7.64 39.64
N TRP A 603 -26.97 -6.67 39.81
CA TRP A 603 -25.72 -6.84 40.56
C TRP A 603 -25.28 -5.58 41.33
N ASP A 604 -24.81 -5.72 42.58
CA ASP A 604 -24.04 -4.72 43.33
C ASP A 604 -22.59 -5.19 43.47
N SER A 605 -21.72 -4.61 42.65
CA SER A 605 -20.26 -4.78 42.71
C SER A 605 -19.55 -3.69 41.90
N THR A 606 -18.22 -3.75 41.84
CA THR A 606 -17.38 -2.94 40.94
C THR A 606 -16.66 -3.85 39.94
N LEU A 607 -16.91 -3.58 38.65
CA LEU A 607 -16.24 -4.18 37.50
C LEU A 607 -15.07 -3.28 37.07
N TYR A 608 -13.94 -3.89 36.74
CA TYR A 608 -12.73 -3.26 36.24
C TYR A 608 -12.39 -3.80 34.85
N LEU A 609 -12.00 -2.92 33.95
CA LEU A 609 -11.28 -3.23 32.71
C LEU A 609 -9.79 -2.96 32.96
N GLU A 610 -8.97 -3.95 32.67
CA GLU A 610 -7.52 -3.92 32.88
C GLU A 610 -6.78 -4.28 31.60
N ARG A 611 -5.59 -3.70 31.39
CA ARG A 611 -4.71 -3.92 30.22
C ARG A 611 -3.41 -4.59 30.66
N LEU A 612 -2.97 -5.61 29.94
CA LEU A 612 -1.67 -6.25 30.15
C LEU A 612 -0.54 -5.27 29.75
N ASN A 613 0.41 -5.05 30.65
CA ASN A 613 1.58 -4.21 30.41
C ASN A 613 2.82 -5.03 30.02
N ALA A 614 3.86 -4.37 29.50
CA ALA A 614 5.07 -5.02 29.01
C ALA A 614 5.87 -5.79 30.08
N ALA A 615 5.62 -5.55 31.37
CA ALA A 615 6.22 -6.30 32.48
C ALA A 615 5.38 -7.51 32.93
N GLY A 616 4.28 -7.82 32.22
CA GLY A 616 3.34 -8.90 32.57
C GLY A 616 2.35 -8.55 33.68
N GLY A 617 2.34 -7.29 34.15
CA GLY A 617 1.36 -6.75 35.09
C GLY A 617 0.07 -6.32 34.39
N TRP A 618 -0.95 -5.98 35.18
CA TRP A 618 -2.25 -5.52 34.68
C TRP A 618 -2.51 -4.09 35.15
N ASP A 619 -2.52 -3.15 34.21
CA ASP A 619 -2.78 -1.73 34.43
C ASP A 619 -4.29 -1.45 34.42
N PHE A 620 -4.71 -0.49 35.24
CA PHE A 620 -6.09 -0.02 35.26
C PHE A 620 -6.43 0.79 34.01
N VAL A 621 -7.50 0.41 33.29
CA VAL A 621 -8.06 1.20 32.17
C VAL A 621 -9.29 1.96 32.63
N ARG A 622 -10.29 1.25 33.20
CA ARG A 622 -11.58 1.83 33.59
C ARG A 622 -12.27 0.97 34.65
N SER A 623 -13.19 1.56 35.41
CA SER A 623 -14.10 0.80 36.29
C SER A 623 -15.52 1.34 36.24
N TRP A 624 -16.47 0.45 36.51
CA TRP A 624 -17.89 0.76 36.67
C TRP A 624 -18.42 0.10 37.92
N ARG A 625 -19.33 0.79 38.61
CA ARG A 625 -20.06 0.26 39.77
C ARG A 625 -21.56 0.26 39.49
N SER A 626 -22.24 -0.82 39.85
CA SER A 626 -23.70 -0.90 39.95
C SER A 626 -24.10 -1.19 41.38
N LYS A 627 -25.34 -0.89 41.74
CA LYS A 627 -26.01 -1.24 43.01
C LYS A 627 -27.35 -1.92 42.75
N MET A 628 -27.37 -2.85 41.78
CA MET A 628 -28.58 -3.42 41.19
C MET A 628 -29.48 -2.37 40.49
N ASP A 629 -28.92 -1.19 40.18
CA ASP A 629 -29.63 -0.02 39.64
C ASP A 629 -29.40 0.18 38.13
N ARG A 630 -28.35 -0.43 37.56
CA ARG A 630 -28.03 -0.31 36.14
C ARG A 630 -27.18 -1.46 35.60
N ASN A 631 -27.19 -1.58 34.28
CA ASN A 631 -26.19 -2.33 33.53
C ASN A 631 -25.28 -1.38 32.75
N ILE A 632 -24.09 -1.87 32.38
CA ILE A 632 -23.10 -1.12 31.61
C ILE A 632 -23.21 -1.55 30.15
N SER A 633 -23.20 -0.55 29.27
CA SER A 633 -22.77 -0.68 27.89
C SER A 633 -21.72 0.42 27.68
N ALA A 634 -20.50 0.03 27.33
CA ALA A 634 -19.39 0.95 27.16
C ALA A 634 -18.42 0.41 26.12
N SER A 635 -18.03 1.24 25.16
CA SER A 635 -17.04 0.90 24.16
C SER A 635 -15.79 1.79 24.27
N GLY A 636 -14.74 1.39 23.55
CA GLY A 636 -13.51 2.15 23.37
C GLY A 636 -12.71 1.61 22.18
N GLN A 637 -11.50 2.14 22.02
CA GLN A 637 -10.53 1.71 21.01
C GLN A 637 -9.18 1.44 21.70
N THR A 638 -8.35 0.60 21.10
CA THR A 638 -6.93 0.39 21.45
C THR A 638 -6.05 0.95 20.35
N ASP A 639 -4.99 1.67 20.72
CA ASP A 639 -3.98 2.20 19.78
C ASP A 639 -2.99 1.10 19.37
N GLY A 640 -3.50 0.07 18.72
CA GLY A 640 -2.76 -1.13 18.35
C GLY A 640 -3.24 -2.38 19.08
N ASP A 641 -2.33 -3.34 19.22
CA ASP A 641 -2.60 -4.68 19.69
C ASP A 641 -2.36 -4.78 21.20
N GLU A 642 -3.45 -4.77 21.98
CA GLU A 642 -3.42 -4.78 23.45
C GLU A 642 -4.17 -5.99 23.99
N THR A 643 -3.77 -6.53 25.14
CA THR A 643 -4.55 -7.59 25.81
C THR A 643 -5.33 -7.00 26.97
N LEU A 644 -6.66 -7.03 26.89
CA LEU A 644 -7.58 -6.52 27.91
C LEU A 644 -8.24 -7.68 28.67
N ARG A 645 -8.66 -7.45 29.91
CA ARG A 645 -9.49 -8.40 30.68
C ARG A 645 -10.51 -7.67 31.55
N LEU A 646 -11.56 -8.39 31.95
CA LEU A 646 -12.44 -7.96 33.03
C LEU A 646 -11.98 -8.55 34.37
N ARG A 647 -12.14 -7.76 35.43
CA ARG A 647 -12.06 -8.21 36.82
C ARG A 647 -13.25 -7.67 37.61
N ILE A 648 -13.98 -8.54 38.30
CA ILE A 648 -15.06 -8.16 39.22
C ILE A 648 -14.65 -8.45 40.66
N ILE A 649 -15.01 -7.55 41.58
CA ILE A 649 -14.88 -7.78 43.03
C ILE A 649 -16.07 -8.63 43.51
N ALA A 650 -15.91 -9.38 44.61
CA ALA A 650 -17.02 -10.08 45.22
C ALA A 650 -18.15 -9.09 45.60
N GLY A 651 -19.40 -9.52 45.41
CA GLY A 651 -20.58 -8.67 45.58
C GLY A 651 -21.86 -9.48 45.69
N THR A 652 -23.01 -8.81 45.54
CA THR A 652 -24.33 -9.42 45.64
C THR A 652 -25.14 -9.22 44.36
N SER A 653 -26.18 -10.01 44.21
CA SER A 653 -27.11 -9.96 43.10
C SER A 653 -28.52 -10.27 43.58
N SER A 654 -29.53 -9.90 42.80
CA SER A 654 -30.93 -10.24 43.11
C SER A 654 -31.55 -11.06 41.98
N GLU A 655 -32.08 -12.23 42.35
CA GLU A 655 -33.00 -12.99 41.52
C GLU A 655 -34.33 -13.13 42.24
N THR A 656 -35.42 -12.77 41.56
CA THR A 656 -36.65 -13.55 41.65
C THR A 656 -36.52 -14.75 40.72
N SER A 657 -37.34 -15.79 40.89
CA SER A 657 -37.20 -17.09 40.17
C SER A 657 -37.44 -17.06 38.64
N THR A 658 -37.28 -15.91 38.00
CA THR A 658 -37.39 -15.64 36.56
C THR A 658 -36.30 -14.66 36.05
N ALA A 659 -35.41 -14.17 36.92
CA ALA A 659 -34.33 -13.27 36.55
C ALA A 659 -33.14 -14.07 35.96
N ALA A 660 -32.31 -13.39 35.16
CA ALA A 660 -31.12 -14.00 34.58
C ALA A 660 -29.87 -13.69 35.43
N ALA A 661 -29.01 -14.69 35.58
CA ALA A 661 -27.74 -14.59 36.29
C ALA A 661 -26.91 -13.38 35.82
N PRO A 662 -26.23 -12.65 36.74
CA PRO A 662 -25.30 -11.61 36.34
C PRO A 662 -24.20 -12.12 35.39
N ARG A 663 -24.04 -11.41 34.28
CA ARG A 663 -23.02 -11.67 33.26
C ARG A 663 -22.24 -10.41 32.96
N PHE A 664 -20.93 -10.53 32.81
CA PHE A 664 -20.00 -9.43 32.54
C PHE A 664 -19.17 -9.84 31.34
N LEU A 665 -19.36 -9.17 30.21
CA LEU A 665 -18.84 -9.57 28.92
C LEU A 665 -17.95 -8.46 28.36
N LEU A 666 -16.76 -8.83 27.89
CA LEU A 666 -15.83 -7.99 27.15
C LEU A 666 -15.65 -8.61 25.77
N GLU A 667 -15.96 -7.84 24.73
CA GLU A 667 -15.97 -8.26 23.34
C GLU A 667 -15.01 -7.39 22.51
N ALA A 668 -14.37 -8.00 21.52
CA ALA A 668 -13.62 -7.30 20.50
C ALA A 668 -14.56 -7.01 19.32
N SER A 669 -14.65 -5.74 18.90
CA SER A 669 -15.52 -5.34 17.78
C SER A 669 -15.08 -5.90 16.43
N ASP A 670 -13.83 -6.38 16.32
CA ASP A 670 -13.34 -7.18 15.20
C ASP A 670 -12.78 -8.51 15.70
N ALA A 671 -13.14 -9.59 15.02
CA ALA A 671 -12.65 -10.95 15.26
C ALA A 671 -11.29 -11.22 14.59
N ARG A 672 -10.85 -10.35 13.67
CA ARG A 672 -9.57 -10.47 12.94
C ARG A 672 -8.39 -10.02 13.81
N MET A 673 -7.39 -10.88 13.93
CA MET A 673 -6.11 -10.61 14.56
C MET A 673 -4.99 -10.74 13.53
N ASN A 674 -4.11 -9.73 13.48
CA ASN A 674 -3.10 -9.60 12.44
C ASN A 674 -1.70 -9.78 13.02
N GLY A 675 -0.96 -10.77 12.55
CA GLY A 675 0.49 -10.84 12.73
C GLY A 675 1.24 -10.26 11.54
N LEU A 676 2.51 -9.93 11.73
CA LEU A 676 3.38 -9.34 10.72
C LEU A 676 4.72 -10.07 10.71
N VAL A 677 5.18 -10.48 9.53
CA VAL A 677 6.45 -11.18 9.33
C VAL A 677 7.26 -10.50 8.23
N LYS A 678 8.58 -10.69 8.22
CA LYS A 678 9.48 -10.25 7.16
C LYS A 678 10.22 -11.45 6.59
N ILE A 679 10.14 -11.67 5.28
CA ILE A 679 10.81 -12.80 4.63
C ILE A 679 12.33 -12.54 4.58
N THR A 680 13.11 -13.47 5.09
CA THR A 680 14.58 -13.43 5.15
C THR A 680 15.26 -14.40 4.19
N GLY A 681 14.53 -15.42 3.70
CA GLY A 681 15.03 -16.37 2.72
C GLY A 681 13.90 -17.14 2.02
N ILE A 682 14.22 -17.83 0.93
CA ILE A 682 13.27 -18.62 0.14
C ILE A 682 13.76 -20.06 0.13
N GLY A 683 12.83 -21.00 0.28
CA GLY A 683 13.12 -22.44 0.21
C GLY A 683 13.45 -22.91 -1.21
N THR A 684 13.50 -24.23 -1.38
CA THR A 684 13.76 -24.87 -2.68
C THR A 684 12.76 -24.37 -3.74
N LEU A 685 13.28 -23.98 -4.91
CA LEU A 685 12.48 -23.51 -6.02
C LEU A 685 11.95 -24.68 -6.87
N THR A 686 10.71 -24.58 -7.33
CA THR A 686 10.14 -25.39 -8.40
C THR A 686 10.70 -24.98 -9.76
N PRO A 687 10.48 -25.75 -10.86
CA PRO A 687 10.93 -25.37 -12.20
C PRO A 687 10.42 -24.00 -12.67
N GLU A 688 9.28 -23.54 -12.13
CA GLU A 688 8.68 -22.22 -12.41
C GLU A 688 9.30 -21.07 -11.60
N GLY A 689 10.33 -21.35 -10.78
CA GLY A 689 11.04 -20.35 -9.96
C GLY A 689 10.30 -19.91 -8.70
N LEU A 690 9.35 -20.71 -8.21
CA LEU A 690 8.53 -20.45 -7.03
C LEU A 690 8.92 -21.39 -5.88
N SER A 691 8.68 -21.02 -4.63
CA SER A 691 8.80 -21.94 -3.48
C SER A 691 7.50 -22.03 -2.67
N VAL A 692 7.32 -23.19 -2.06
CA VAL A 692 6.27 -23.47 -1.08
C VAL A 692 6.69 -22.96 0.31
N ASN A 693 8.00 -22.83 0.58
CA ASN A 693 8.56 -22.47 1.88
C ASN A 693 9.32 -21.14 1.80
N ALA A 694 9.27 -20.34 2.87
CA ALA A 694 10.08 -19.14 3.02
C ALA A 694 10.51 -18.95 4.48
N ALA A 695 11.80 -18.69 4.69
CA ALA A 695 12.30 -18.30 6.00
C ALA A 695 11.87 -16.85 6.30
N CYS A 696 11.49 -16.58 7.54
CA CYS A 696 11.03 -15.26 7.96
C CYS A 696 11.38 -14.94 9.42
N ASP A 697 11.29 -13.66 9.75
CA ASP A 697 11.29 -13.15 11.11
C ASP A 697 9.87 -12.71 11.46
N VAL A 698 9.34 -13.14 12.61
CA VAL A 698 8.05 -12.66 13.13
C VAL A 698 8.29 -11.36 13.90
N ILE A 699 7.63 -10.29 13.44
CA ILE A 699 7.74 -8.94 14.02
C ILE A 699 6.58 -8.70 14.97
N THR A 700 5.34 -8.88 14.50
CA THR A 700 4.14 -8.84 15.32
C THR A 700 3.61 -10.27 15.47
N PRO A 701 3.48 -10.81 16.70
CA PRO A 701 3.02 -12.18 16.92
C PRO A 701 1.70 -12.50 16.22
N LEU A 702 1.56 -13.70 15.68
CA LEU A 702 0.31 -14.18 15.08
C LEU A 702 -0.69 -14.59 16.19
N LEU A 703 -1.93 -14.91 15.82
CA LEU A 703 -2.90 -15.49 16.77
C LEU A 703 -2.76 -17.02 16.85
N SER A 704 -2.37 -17.65 15.74
CA SER A 704 -2.29 -19.11 15.59
C SER A 704 -1.18 -19.48 14.59
N THR A 705 -0.65 -20.69 14.70
CA THR A 705 0.20 -21.33 13.68
C THR A 705 -0.61 -21.97 12.56
N GLY A 706 -1.93 -22.18 12.77
CA GLY A 706 -2.83 -22.76 11.78
C GLY A 706 -2.89 -21.96 10.47
N PRO A 707 -3.16 -22.61 9.34
CA PRO A 707 -3.17 -21.96 8.02
C PRO A 707 -4.23 -20.86 7.95
N THR A 708 -3.85 -19.70 7.42
CA THR A 708 -4.78 -18.64 7.03
C THR A 708 -4.83 -18.44 5.52
N TYR A 709 -6.04 -18.20 5.01
CA TYR A 709 -6.34 -17.82 3.63
C TYR A 709 -6.35 -16.29 3.44
N VAL A 710 -6.39 -15.56 4.57
CA VAL A 710 -6.41 -14.10 4.64
C VAL A 710 -5.02 -13.61 5.00
N TRP A 711 -4.32 -13.08 4.01
CA TRP A 711 -2.96 -12.59 4.13
C TRP A 711 -2.71 -11.44 3.14
N THR A 712 -1.71 -10.62 3.40
CA THR A 712 -1.40 -9.45 2.58
C THR A 712 0.09 -9.40 2.29
N GLU A 713 0.47 -9.39 1.01
CA GLU A 713 1.86 -9.18 0.58
C GLU A 713 2.26 -7.70 0.77
N GLY A 714 3.52 -7.46 1.12
CA GLY A 714 4.11 -6.13 1.23
C GLY A 714 4.09 -5.38 -0.10
N ALA A 715 3.81 -4.08 -0.04
CA ALA A 715 3.75 -3.25 -1.24
C ALA A 715 5.08 -3.19 -1.99
N TRP A 716 6.19 -3.31 -1.27
CA TRP A 716 7.55 -3.06 -1.76
C TRP A 716 8.45 -4.27 -1.56
N SER A 717 9.09 -4.70 -2.64
CA SER A 717 10.02 -5.84 -2.70
C SER A 717 10.75 -5.79 -4.04
N GLN A 718 11.81 -6.60 -4.22
CA GLN A 718 12.43 -6.73 -5.55
C GLN A 718 11.45 -7.28 -6.61
N TYR A 719 10.39 -7.99 -6.20
CA TYR A 719 9.37 -8.54 -7.10
C TYR A 719 8.23 -7.56 -7.43
N GLN A 720 7.85 -6.69 -6.48
CA GLN A 720 6.82 -5.66 -6.68
C GLN A 720 7.40 -4.35 -7.24
N GLY A 721 8.70 -4.16 -7.07
CA GLY A 721 9.40 -2.89 -7.25
C GLY A 721 9.35 -2.03 -5.99
N PHE A 722 10.14 -0.97 -5.99
CA PHE A 722 10.20 0.04 -4.93
C PHE A 722 9.53 1.33 -5.41
N PRO A 723 9.09 2.23 -4.50
CA PRO A 723 8.46 3.49 -4.91
C PRO A 723 9.45 4.36 -5.71
N SER A 724 8.97 4.99 -6.76
CA SER A 724 9.72 5.98 -7.55
C SER A 724 9.78 7.34 -6.86
N ALA A 725 8.67 7.79 -6.27
CA ALA A 725 8.52 9.13 -5.73
C ALA A 725 8.16 9.15 -4.23
N VAL A 726 8.57 10.23 -3.56
CA VAL A 726 8.31 10.51 -2.14
C VAL A 726 8.00 12.00 -1.93
N ALA A 727 7.03 12.32 -1.05
CA ALA A 727 6.68 13.69 -0.68
C ALA A 727 6.11 13.76 0.74
N MET A 728 6.24 14.91 1.41
CA MET A 728 5.57 15.20 2.69
C MET A 728 4.39 16.12 2.42
N HIS A 729 3.18 15.73 2.85
CA HIS A 729 1.97 16.52 2.63
C HIS A 729 0.95 16.28 3.75
N GLN A 730 0.39 17.36 4.32
CA GLN A 730 -0.58 17.35 5.43
C GLN A 730 -0.17 16.42 6.61
N ASN A 731 1.08 16.56 7.08
CA ASN A 731 1.64 15.77 8.19
C ASN A 731 1.72 14.24 7.94
N ARG A 732 1.64 13.81 6.68
CA ARG A 732 1.82 12.42 6.25
C ARG A 732 3.00 12.32 5.28
N LEU A 733 3.78 11.25 5.40
CA LEU A 733 4.80 10.89 4.43
C LEU A 733 4.15 10.03 3.35
N TRP A 734 4.26 10.48 2.10
CA TRP A 734 3.68 9.85 0.92
C TRP A 734 4.76 9.21 0.06
N PHE A 735 4.47 8.00 -0.40
CA PHE A 735 5.27 7.25 -1.37
C PHE A 735 4.38 6.83 -2.54
N ALA A 736 4.96 6.67 -3.72
CA ALA A 736 4.20 6.38 -4.93
C ALA A 736 4.97 5.57 -5.98
N GLY A 737 4.22 4.84 -6.80
CA GLY A 737 4.66 4.24 -8.05
C GLY A 737 5.69 3.12 -7.89
N THR A 738 5.24 1.87 -7.80
CA THR A 738 6.14 0.70 -7.92
C THR A 738 6.08 0.10 -9.32
N ALA A 739 7.02 -0.78 -9.67
CA ALA A 739 7.04 -1.46 -10.96
C ALA A 739 5.73 -2.21 -11.28
N LYS A 740 5.03 -2.72 -10.26
CA LYS A 740 3.73 -3.43 -10.41
C LYS A 740 2.49 -2.64 -10.03
N ALA A 741 2.64 -1.59 -9.24
CA ALA A 741 1.56 -0.66 -8.90
C ALA A 741 1.98 0.78 -9.28
N PRO A 742 2.16 1.07 -10.59
CA PRO A 742 2.84 2.27 -11.07
C PRO A 742 2.06 3.57 -10.83
N MET A 743 0.74 3.49 -10.63
CA MET A 743 -0.12 4.63 -10.25
C MET A 743 -0.53 4.61 -8.78
N ARG A 744 -0.13 3.60 -8.00
CA ARG A 744 -0.54 3.47 -6.61
C ARG A 744 0.25 4.41 -5.71
N ILE A 745 -0.44 4.92 -4.70
CA ILE A 745 0.11 5.81 -3.68
C ILE A 745 -0.20 5.27 -2.28
N TRP A 746 0.68 5.61 -1.34
CA TRP A 746 0.59 5.24 0.07
C TRP A 746 0.98 6.47 0.91
N GLY A 747 0.12 6.90 1.81
CA GLY A 747 0.37 7.94 2.80
C GLY A 747 0.35 7.37 4.21
N SER A 748 1.33 7.72 5.03
CA SER A 748 1.43 7.27 6.43
C SER A 748 0.20 7.69 7.26
N VAL A 749 0.09 7.13 8.47
CA VAL A 749 -0.70 7.73 9.56
C VAL A 749 -0.20 9.18 9.80
N SER A 750 -1.11 10.09 10.12
CA SER A 750 -0.79 11.50 10.35
C SER A 750 0.09 11.66 11.59
N GLY A 751 1.27 12.26 11.42
CA GLY A 751 2.26 12.44 12.50
C GLY A 751 3.07 11.20 12.86
N ASP A 752 2.70 10.02 12.38
CA ASP A 752 3.42 8.74 12.58
C ASP A 752 3.92 8.22 11.23
N ILE A 753 4.98 8.88 10.73
CA ILE A 753 5.45 8.76 9.33
C ILE A 753 6.06 7.40 8.95
N GLU A 754 6.34 6.55 9.93
CA GLU A 754 6.86 5.17 9.74
C GLU A 754 5.76 4.10 9.92
N ASN A 755 4.49 4.52 9.95
CA ASN A 755 3.32 3.68 10.16
C ASN A 755 2.32 3.79 8.99
N PHE A 756 2.22 2.72 8.20
CA PHE A 756 1.30 2.59 7.07
C PHE A 756 0.12 1.66 7.38
N ARG A 757 -0.23 1.53 8.67
CA ARG A 757 -1.36 0.72 9.09
C ARG A 757 -2.66 1.34 8.62
N ARG A 758 -3.39 0.58 7.81
CA ARG A 758 -4.73 0.94 7.33
C ARG A 758 -5.73 0.91 8.48
N THR A 759 -6.50 1.97 8.63
CA THR A 759 -7.63 2.10 9.57
C THR A 759 -8.72 2.95 8.92
N SER A 760 -9.93 2.94 9.47
CA SER A 760 -11.03 3.83 9.05
C SER A 760 -11.02 5.21 9.73
N LEU A 761 -10.10 5.44 10.66
CA LEU A 761 -9.91 6.71 11.37
C LEU A 761 -9.42 7.82 10.42
N ASP A 762 -9.79 9.07 10.69
CA ASP A 762 -9.45 10.22 9.83
C ASP A 762 -7.93 10.48 9.73
N ASP A 763 -7.18 10.17 10.79
CA ASP A 763 -5.72 10.23 10.86
C ASP A 763 -5.01 8.96 10.34
N GLY A 764 -5.75 7.89 10.06
CA GLY A 764 -5.26 6.60 9.58
C GLY A 764 -4.47 6.65 8.26
N SER A 765 -3.70 5.61 7.94
CA SER A 765 -2.94 5.54 6.68
C SER A 765 -3.87 5.46 5.46
N ALA A 766 -3.57 6.25 4.43
CA ALA A 766 -4.28 6.24 3.15
C ALA A 766 -3.51 5.39 2.13
N SER A 767 -4.19 4.55 1.35
CA SER A 767 -3.62 3.94 0.15
C SER A 767 -4.69 3.86 -0.94
N TRP A 768 -4.31 4.26 -2.16
CA TRP A 768 -5.26 4.37 -3.26
C TRP A 768 -4.58 4.11 -4.60
N THR A 769 -5.35 3.64 -5.58
CA THR A 769 -4.89 3.45 -6.97
C THR A 769 -5.90 4.14 -7.89
N PRO A 770 -5.49 5.16 -8.67
CA PRO A 770 -6.36 5.83 -9.62
C PRO A 770 -6.85 4.89 -10.72
N LEU A 771 -8.13 5.05 -11.08
CA LEU A 771 -8.64 4.57 -12.36
C LEU A 771 -8.36 5.64 -13.42
N ALA A 772 -7.53 5.31 -14.40
CA ALA A 772 -7.18 6.17 -15.52
C ALA A 772 -7.29 5.41 -16.85
N ASP A 773 -7.47 6.15 -17.95
CA ASP A 773 -7.57 5.59 -19.31
C ASP A 773 -6.29 4.82 -19.72
N GLU A 774 -5.14 5.20 -19.16
CA GLU A 774 -3.82 4.64 -19.42
C GLU A 774 -3.06 4.42 -18.09
N LEU A 775 -2.38 3.28 -17.96
CA LEU A 775 -1.57 2.95 -16.78
C LEU A 775 -0.19 3.63 -16.87
N ASN A 776 -0.12 4.91 -16.50
CA ASN A 776 1.08 5.72 -16.62
C ASN A 776 1.84 5.84 -15.28
N PRO A 777 3.14 5.46 -15.19
CA PRO A 777 3.89 5.46 -13.93
C PRO A 777 4.11 6.86 -13.36
N ILE A 778 3.92 7.00 -12.05
CA ILE A 778 4.25 8.21 -11.29
C ILE A 778 5.76 8.45 -11.34
N GLN A 779 6.12 9.69 -11.67
CA GLN A 779 7.50 10.15 -11.85
C GLN A 779 7.98 11.00 -10.66
N TRP A 780 7.11 11.89 -10.18
CA TRP A 780 7.38 12.78 -9.05
C TRP A 780 6.08 13.16 -8.33
N MET A 781 6.21 13.59 -7.08
CA MET A 781 5.13 14.15 -6.27
C MET A 781 5.65 15.40 -5.54
N ILE A 782 4.81 16.43 -5.38
CA ILE A 782 5.18 17.64 -4.65
C ILE A 782 3.96 18.29 -4.00
N SER A 783 4.13 18.80 -2.77
CA SER A 783 3.06 19.48 -2.03
C SER A 783 2.97 20.95 -2.47
N GLN A 784 1.77 21.43 -2.83
CA GLN A 784 1.52 22.83 -3.20
C GLN A 784 0.25 23.34 -2.49
N GLY A 785 0.45 24.06 -1.38
CA GLY A 785 -0.65 24.62 -0.60
C GLY A 785 -1.52 23.53 0.03
N ALA A 786 -2.82 23.54 -0.31
CA ALA A 786 -3.79 22.56 0.19
C ALA A 786 -3.71 21.19 -0.50
N ASP A 787 -3.16 21.13 -1.71
CA ASP A 787 -3.17 19.97 -2.60
C ASP A 787 -1.75 19.39 -2.79
N MET A 788 -1.68 18.14 -3.24
CA MET A 788 -0.42 17.52 -3.71
C MET A 788 -0.50 17.29 -5.22
N VAL A 789 0.50 17.79 -5.95
CA VAL A 789 0.60 17.65 -7.41
C VAL A 789 1.45 16.42 -7.74
N ILE A 790 1.00 15.62 -8.71
CA ILE A 790 1.65 14.39 -9.15
C ILE A 790 1.84 14.41 -10.66
N GLY A 791 3.08 14.21 -11.11
CA GLY A 791 3.39 13.95 -12.51
C GLY A 791 3.47 12.45 -12.78
N THR A 792 2.74 11.97 -13.78
CA THR A 792 2.93 10.62 -14.33
C THR A 792 3.56 10.71 -15.72
N GLY A 793 4.04 9.60 -16.26
CA GLY A 793 4.49 9.54 -17.67
C GLY A 793 3.40 9.96 -18.68
N GLY A 794 2.14 9.96 -18.27
CA GLY A 794 0.95 10.25 -19.07
C GLY A 794 0.44 11.68 -18.95
N ASP A 795 0.29 12.12 -17.70
CA ASP A 795 -0.65 13.14 -17.27
C ASP A 795 -0.12 13.86 -16.02
N GLU A 796 -0.73 14.99 -15.70
CA GLU A 796 -0.52 15.71 -14.43
C GLU A 796 -1.83 15.68 -13.62
N TRP A 797 -1.73 15.32 -12.35
CA TRP A 797 -2.87 15.14 -11.44
C TRP A 797 -2.69 15.93 -10.16
N THR A 798 -3.80 16.23 -9.47
CA THR A 798 -3.81 16.78 -8.12
C THR A 798 -4.55 15.84 -7.17
N VAL A 799 -4.06 15.79 -5.93
CA VAL A 799 -4.67 15.09 -4.81
C VAL A 799 -5.17 16.11 -3.81
N SER A 800 -6.43 16.00 -3.40
CA SER A 800 -7.03 16.86 -2.38
C SER A 800 -7.95 16.09 -1.44
N GLY A 801 -8.26 16.68 -0.29
CA GLY A 801 -9.37 16.26 0.58
C GLY A 801 -10.65 17.05 0.31
N GLN A 802 -10.85 17.59 -0.90
CA GLN A 802 -12.03 18.41 -1.28
C GLN A 802 -12.27 19.61 -0.36
N GLY A 803 -11.21 20.37 -0.05
CA GLY A 803 -11.25 21.50 0.90
C GLY A 803 -11.20 21.10 2.38
N LYS A 804 -11.09 19.80 2.68
CA LYS A 804 -10.74 19.26 4.01
C LYS A 804 -9.36 18.59 3.96
N ALA A 805 -8.92 18.10 5.12
CA ALA A 805 -7.76 17.22 5.19
C ALA A 805 -8.00 15.89 4.45
N ILE A 806 -6.92 15.30 3.95
CA ILE A 806 -6.92 13.98 3.32
C ILE A 806 -6.98 12.89 4.40
N THR A 807 -8.00 12.03 4.29
CA THR A 807 -8.22 10.88 5.18
C THR A 807 -8.31 9.59 4.35
N PRO A 808 -8.27 8.39 4.96
CA PRO A 808 -8.44 7.12 4.23
C PRO A 808 -9.79 7.00 3.51
N THR A 809 -10.80 7.77 3.92
CA THR A 809 -12.17 7.76 3.39
C THR A 809 -12.53 9.02 2.59
N ASN A 810 -11.77 10.10 2.73
CA ASN A 810 -11.95 11.37 2.00
C ASN A 810 -10.70 11.67 1.16
N PHE A 811 -10.77 11.27 -0.11
CA PHE A 811 -9.66 11.30 -1.05
C PHE A 811 -10.17 11.61 -2.47
N ASP A 812 -9.69 12.69 -3.09
CA ASP A 812 -10.04 13.08 -4.46
C ASP A 812 -8.79 13.25 -5.32
N PHE A 813 -8.87 12.77 -6.57
CA PHE A 813 -7.74 12.64 -7.48
C PHE A 813 -8.15 13.13 -8.87
N GLN A 814 -7.73 14.34 -9.22
CA GLN A 814 -8.22 15.06 -10.40
C GLN A 814 -7.12 15.28 -11.42
N ARG A 815 -7.37 14.92 -12.68
CA ARG A 815 -6.42 15.15 -13.79
C ARG A 815 -6.51 16.59 -14.25
N GLN A 816 -5.38 17.30 -14.23
CA GLN A 816 -5.27 18.70 -14.65
C GLN A 816 -4.72 18.85 -16.07
N SER A 817 -3.80 17.99 -16.52
CA SER A 817 -3.35 17.96 -17.92
C SER A 817 -2.91 16.58 -18.41
N ARG A 818 -2.72 16.45 -19.74
CA ARG A 818 -2.29 15.24 -20.47
C ARG A 818 -0.91 15.41 -21.13
N PHE A 819 -0.03 16.24 -20.58
CA PHE A 819 1.26 16.50 -21.22
C PHE A 819 2.26 15.38 -20.94
N GLY A 820 2.17 14.78 -19.75
CA GLY A 820 3.04 13.75 -19.24
C GLY A 820 4.37 14.34 -18.78
N SER A 821 4.94 13.71 -17.76
CA SER A 821 6.15 14.14 -17.08
C SER A 821 7.33 13.20 -17.33
N SER A 822 8.54 13.74 -17.21
CA SER A 822 9.80 12.99 -17.13
C SER A 822 10.11 12.61 -15.67
N SER A 823 11.05 11.68 -15.44
CA SER A 823 11.55 11.30 -14.10
C SER A 823 12.32 12.41 -13.39
N VAL A 824 12.75 13.45 -14.12
CA VAL A 824 13.37 14.65 -13.55
C VAL A 824 12.44 15.25 -12.49
N ALA A 825 12.95 15.30 -11.25
CA ALA A 825 12.23 15.81 -10.09
C ALA A 825 11.63 17.19 -10.38
N ALA A 826 10.32 17.33 -10.18
CA ALA A 826 9.66 18.64 -10.16
C ALA A 826 10.09 19.43 -8.93
N ILE A 827 10.07 20.77 -9.04
CA ILE A 827 10.44 21.67 -7.95
C ILE A 827 9.41 22.78 -7.77
N MET A 828 9.30 23.28 -6.54
CA MET A 828 8.61 24.54 -6.29
C MET A 828 9.51 25.70 -6.73
N ALA A 829 8.98 26.60 -7.54
CA ALA A 829 9.61 27.86 -7.90
C ALA A 829 8.61 29.00 -7.62
N ASN A 830 8.93 29.83 -6.62
CA ASN A 830 7.97 30.74 -5.98
C ASN A 830 6.69 29.96 -5.56
N GLU A 831 5.54 30.31 -6.11
CA GLU A 831 4.25 29.67 -5.81
C GLU A 831 3.82 28.60 -6.84
N VAL A 832 4.66 28.28 -7.84
CA VAL A 832 4.30 27.35 -8.94
C VAL A 832 5.16 26.08 -8.92
N VAL A 833 4.56 24.95 -9.33
CA VAL A 833 5.30 23.71 -9.56
C VAL A 833 5.87 23.74 -10.97
N VAL A 834 7.19 23.55 -11.09
CA VAL A 834 7.90 23.47 -12.37
C VAL A 834 8.37 22.04 -12.61
N PHE A 835 8.08 21.50 -13.80
CA PHE A 835 8.39 20.13 -14.18
C PHE A 835 8.85 20.02 -15.64
N VAL A 836 9.53 18.92 -15.96
CA VAL A 836 9.96 18.59 -17.33
C VAL A 836 8.92 17.65 -17.96
N GLN A 837 8.40 18.01 -19.14
CA GLN A 837 7.46 17.17 -19.87
C GLN A 837 8.12 15.85 -20.33
N ARG A 838 7.36 14.76 -20.50
CA ARG A 838 7.81 13.39 -20.83
C ARG A 838 8.86 13.28 -21.96
N GLY A 839 8.88 14.22 -22.90
CA GLY A 839 9.87 14.28 -23.98
C GLY A 839 11.21 14.94 -23.62
N GLY A 840 11.45 15.28 -22.36
CA GLY A 840 12.69 15.91 -21.84
C GLY A 840 12.93 17.37 -22.26
N ARG A 841 12.34 17.82 -23.37
CA ARG A 841 12.68 19.09 -24.05
C ARG A 841 11.87 20.31 -23.63
N LYS A 842 10.76 20.14 -22.91
CA LYS A 842 9.85 21.23 -22.54
C LYS A 842 9.77 21.37 -21.03
N VAL A 843 10.03 22.58 -20.53
CA VAL A 843 9.80 22.93 -19.13
C VAL A 843 8.41 23.55 -19.02
N ARG A 844 7.62 23.05 -18.09
CA ARG A 844 6.25 23.51 -17.83
C ARG A 844 6.10 23.96 -16.40
N ARG A 845 5.22 24.94 -16.18
CA ARG A 845 4.65 25.21 -14.87
C ARG A 845 3.22 24.70 -14.80
N ILE A 846 2.84 24.18 -13.64
CA ILE A 846 1.45 23.95 -13.24
C ILE A 846 1.16 24.77 -11.98
N SER A 847 0.04 25.48 -11.98
CA SER A 847 -0.33 26.37 -10.88
C SER A 847 -1.82 26.69 -10.87
N GLN A 848 -2.37 26.81 -9.66
CA GLN A 848 -3.61 27.51 -9.38
C GLN A 848 -3.27 28.97 -9.03
N ARG A 849 -3.98 29.96 -9.59
CA ARG A 849 -3.74 31.39 -9.29
C ARG A 849 -4.42 31.84 -7.98
N SER A 850 -5.49 31.15 -7.60
CA SER A 850 -6.19 31.27 -6.34
C SER A 850 -6.92 29.96 -6.06
N ASN A 851 -7.23 29.63 -4.81
CA ASN A 851 -7.76 28.31 -4.38
C ASN A 851 -9.06 27.85 -5.07
N ASN A 852 -9.72 28.72 -5.84
CA ASN A 852 -10.97 28.44 -6.55
C ASN A 852 -10.85 28.61 -8.09
N GLU A 853 -9.69 28.99 -8.62
CA GLU A 853 -9.43 29.03 -10.07
C GLU A 853 -9.10 27.64 -10.61
N PRO A 854 -9.33 27.35 -11.90
CA PRO A 854 -8.88 26.10 -12.49
C PRO A 854 -7.35 26.04 -12.49
N TRP A 855 -6.80 24.84 -12.31
CA TRP A 855 -5.38 24.59 -12.51
C TRP A 855 -4.98 24.88 -13.96
N THR A 856 -3.86 25.58 -14.14
CA THR A 856 -3.34 25.93 -15.47
C THR A 856 -1.94 25.39 -15.67
N THR A 857 -1.70 24.77 -16.82
CA THR A 857 -0.40 24.20 -17.20
C THR A 857 0.16 24.93 -18.42
N ALA A 858 1.27 25.65 -18.27
CA ALA A 858 1.85 26.51 -19.31
C ALA A 858 3.26 26.05 -19.71
N ASP A 859 3.57 26.14 -21.01
CA ASP A 859 4.91 25.86 -21.56
C ASP A 859 5.82 27.10 -21.40
N MET A 860 6.89 26.96 -20.62
CA MET A 860 7.84 28.02 -20.30
C MET A 860 8.98 28.10 -21.33
N THR A 861 9.13 27.06 -22.15
CA THR A 861 10.10 27.00 -23.27
C THR A 861 9.52 27.51 -24.59
N VAL A 862 8.24 27.91 -24.64
CA VAL A 862 7.52 28.27 -25.88
C VAL A 862 8.18 29.37 -26.72
N LEU A 863 8.90 30.31 -26.10
CA LEU A 863 9.63 31.36 -26.83
C LEU A 863 11.05 30.97 -27.20
N ALA A 864 11.61 29.92 -26.59
CA ALA A 864 13.03 29.59 -26.59
C ALA A 864 13.29 28.09 -26.83
N GLU A 865 12.40 27.40 -27.57
CA GLU A 865 12.40 25.94 -27.73
C GLU A 865 13.73 25.33 -28.22
N HIS A 866 14.60 26.14 -28.82
CA HIS A 866 15.90 25.74 -29.34
C HIS A 866 16.95 25.49 -28.24
N ILE A 867 16.80 26.08 -27.04
CA ILE A 867 17.81 25.95 -25.97
C ILE A 867 17.77 24.58 -25.28
N SER A 868 16.59 23.96 -25.25
CA SER A 868 16.30 22.72 -24.51
C SER A 868 16.14 21.49 -25.40
N LEU A 869 16.51 21.58 -26.69
CA LEU A 869 16.46 20.47 -27.65
C LEU A 869 17.27 19.24 -27.23
N ASP A 870 18.36 19.46 -26.49
CA ASP A 870 19.23 18.40 -25.97
C ASP A 870 18.54 17.60 -24.82
N GLY A 871 17.42 18.12 -24.30
CA GLY A 871 16.69 17.59 -23.15
C GLY A 871 17.28 18.06 -21.82
N ILE A 872 16.42 18.22 -20.82
CA ILE A 872 16.77 18.61 -19.45
C ILE A 872 17.00 17.36 -18.59
N LYS A 873 18.09 17.37 -17.82
CA LYS A 873 18.54 16.31 -16.91
C LYS A 873 18.19 16.61 -15.44
N GLN A 874 18.34 17.87 -15.03
CA GLN A 874 18.14 18.30 -13.64
C GLN A 874 17.65 19.74 -13.58
N LEU A 875 16.83 20.05 -12.57
CA LEU A 875 16.36 21.38 -12.22
C LEU A 875 16.83 21.76 -10.81
N ALA A 876 17.07 23.06 -10.58
CA ALA A 876 17.22 23.65 -9.26
C ALA A 876 16.68 25.10 -9.27
N PHE A 877 16.33 25.66 -8.11
CA PHE A 877 15.79 27.02 -8.02
C PHE A 877 16.49 27.81 -6.92
N GLY A 878 16.87 29.06 -7.23
CA GLY A 878 17.27 30.06 -6.25
C GLY A 878 16.28 31.22 -6.26
N SER A 879 15.98 31.77 -5.09
CA SER A 879 15.03 32.88 -4.92
C SER A 879 15.73 34.19 -4.55
N ASN A 880 16.89 34.15 -3.90
CA ASN A 880 17.59 35.32 -3.39
C ASN A 880 18.91 35.60 -4.15
N PRO A 881 19.15 36.83 -4.66
CA PRO A 881 18.25 37.98 -4.74
C PRO A 881 17.37 38.00 -6.01
N ASN A 882 17.58 37.06 -6.93
CA ASN A 882 16.77 36.93 -8.14
C ASN A 882 16.18 35.52 -8.22
N SER A 883 14.86 35.44 -8.45
CA SER A 883 14.14 34.21 -8.79
C SER A 883 14.69 33.61 -10.10
N ILE A 884 15.55 32.60 -10.01
CA ILE A 884 16.18 31.93 -11.17
C ILE A 884 15.97 30.42 -11.08
N LEU A 885 15.29 29.87 -12.10
CA LEU A 885 15.29 28.44 -12.40
C LEU A 885 16.57 28.07 -13.14
N TRP A 886 17.37 27.19 -12.57
CA TRP A 886 18.52 26.56 -13.20
C TRP A 886 18.11 25.21 -13.79
N ALA A 887 18.57 24.94 -15.02
CA ALA A 887 18.33 23.66 -15.69
C ALA A 887 19.61 23.18 -16.38
N VAL A 888 19.99 21.93 -16.13
CA VAL A 888 21.14 21.27 -16.78
C VAL A 888 20.64 20.44 -17.95
N THR A 889 21.25 20.57 -19.13
CA THR A 889 20.92 19.74 -20.30
C THR A 889 21.68 18.42 -20.31
N ASN A 890 21.19 17.42 -21.04
CA ASN A 890 21.94 16.18 -21.29
C ASN A 890 23.27 16.40 -22.04
N SER A 891 23.41 17.54 -22.72
CA SER A 891 24.63 17.98 -23.41
C SER A 891 25.61 18.76 -22.52
N GLY A 892 25.33 18.89 -21.22
CA GLY A 892 26.21 19.57 -20.27
C GLY A 892 26.16 21.10 -20.28
N LYS A 893 25.13 21.70 -20.90
CA LYS A 893 24.90 23.16 -20.84
C LYS A 893 24.15 23.51 -19.56
N LEU A 894 24.50 24.63 -18.95
CA LEU A 894 23.72 25.23 -17.88
C LEU A 894 22.79 26.30 -18.47
N LEU A 895 21.50 26.13 -18.30
CA LEU A 895 20.47 27.11 -18.64
C LEU A 895 20.02 27.79 -17.35
N GLY A 896 19.71 29.08 -17.45
CA GLY A 896 19.00 29.82 -16.41
C GLY A 896 17.74 30.47 -16.99
N MET A 897 16.70 30.61 -16.18
CA MET A 897 15.52 31.39 -16.51
C MET A 897 15.18 32.29 -15.33
N THR A 898 15.28 33.59 -15.55
CA THR A 898 14.76 34.57 -14.59
C THR A 898 13.23 34.47 -14.63
N LEU A 899 12.65 34.16 -13.47
CA LEU A 899 11.28 33.68 -13.28
C LEU A 899 10.58 34.57 -12.25
N GLU A 900 9.99 35.68 -12.69
CA GLU A 900 9.13 36.49 -11.82
C GLU A 900 7.67 36.45 -12.30
N VAL A 901 6.86 35.69 -11.55
CA VAL A 901 5.49 35.33 -11.93
C VAL A 901 4.56 36.53 -11.79
N GLU A 902 4.72 37.35 -10.75
CA GLU A 902 3.88 38.53 -10.52
C GLU A 902 4.08 39.60 -11.60
N GLN A 903 5.35 39.81 -12.00
CA GLN A 903 5.74 40.81 -12.99
C GLN A 903 5.67 40.28 -14.44
N ASN A 904 5.26 39.02 -14.64
CA ASN A 904 5.21 38.33 -15.94
C ASN A 904 6.58 38.29 -16.68
N VAL A 905 7.68 38.28 -15.93
CA VAL A 905 9.05 38.19 -16.46
C VAL A 905 9.47 36.73 -16.51
N PHE A 906 9.65 36.23 -17.73
CA PHE A 906 10.09 34.88 -18.01
C PHE A 906 11.10 35.00 -19.16
N GLY A 907 12.39 34.96 -18.82
CA GLY A 907 13.47 35.16 -19.78
C GLY A 907 14.56 34.12 -19.60
N TRP A 908 14.82 33.33 -20.65
CA TRP A 908 15.90 32.35 -20.66
C TRP A 908 17.25 33.00 -20.97
N HIS A 909 18.29 32.48 -20.36
CA HIS A 909 19.69 32.80 -20.64
C HIS A 909 20.52 31.51 -20.57
N VAL A 910 21.64 31.49 -21.31
CA VAL A 910 22.42 30.26 -21.53
C VAL A 910 23.84 30.48 -21.07
N HIS A 911 24.38 29.53 -20.32
CA HIS A 911 25.70 29.60 -19.72
C HIS A 911 26.60 28.52 -20.32
N GLU A 912 27.67 28.99 -20.95
CA GLU A 912 28.65 28.18 -21.66
C GLU A 912 30.00 28.29 -20.92
N THR A 913 30.70 27.17 -20.77
CA THR A 913 31.96 27.01 -20.03
C THR A 913 32.87 26.01 -20.76
N ASP A 914 34.17 25.97 -20.46
CA ASP A 914 35.09 24.92 -20.94
C ASP A 914 34.90 23.63 -20.11
N GLY A 915 33.76 22.95 -20.33
CA GLY A 915 33.36 21.74 -19.63
C GLY A 915 31.87 21.40 -19.79
N GLU A 916 31.50 20.21 -19.34
CA GLU A 916 30.12 19.71 -19.28
C GLU A 916 29.61 19.83 -17.84
N VAL A 917 28.53 20.58 -17.60
CA VAL A 917 27.87 20.64 -16.29
C VAL A 917 27.01 19.39 -16.13
N GLU A 918 27.33 18.55 -15.14
CA GLU A 918 26.66 17.25 -14.94
C GLU A 918 25.51 17.30 -13.94
N SER A 919 25.55 18.25 -12.99
CA SER A 919 24.55 18.42 -11.93
C SER A 919 24.55 19.86 -11.39
N VAL A 920 23.39 20.31 -10.87
CA VAL A 920 23.20 21.63 -10.24
C VAL A 920 22.31 21.51 -9.01
N ALA A 921 22.66 22.24 -7.94
CA ALA A 921 21.80 22.40 -6.78
C ALA A 921 22.03 23.77 -6.10
N VAL A 922 21.04 24.21 -5.32
CA VAL A 922 21.03 25.54 -4.69
C VAL A 922 20.79 25.42 -3.19
N ILE A 923 21.60 26.10 -2.39
CA ILE A 923 21.43 26.26 -0.94
C ILE A 923 21.34 27.75 -0.59
N TYR A 924 20.70 28.06 0.53
CA TYR A 924 20.69 29.43 1.05
C TYR A 924 22.10 29.89 1.38
N GLY A 925 22.45 31.12 0.97
CA GLY A 925 23.69 31.77 1.34
C GLY A 925 23.44 33.08 2.09
N THR A 926 24.51 33.71 2.56
CA THR A 926 24.42 34.91 3.43
C THR A 926 24.13 36.21 2.67
N VAL A 927 24.62 36.33 1.42
CA VAL A 927 24.44 37.52 0.56
C VAL A 927 23.53 37.26 -0.65
N ALA A 928 23.54 36.02 -1.13
CA ALA A 928 22.73 35.49 -2.22
C ALA A 928 22.66 33.96 -2.03
N ASP A 929 21.69 33.30 -2.66
CA ASP A 929 21.68 31.83 -2.72
C ASP A 929 22.90 31.31 -3.47
N GLU A 930 23.48 30.22 -2.97
CA GLU A 930 24.67 29.62 -3.56
C GLU A 930 24.27 28.57 -4.59
N VAL A 931 24.65 28.79 -5.85
CA VAL A 931 24.45 27.84 -6.94
C VAL A 931 25.70 26.98 -7.10
N TRP A 932 25.59 25.70 -6.75
CA TRP A 932 26.67 24.71 -6.83
C TRP A 932 26.52 23.84 -8.07
N LEU A 933 27.65 23.48 -8.67
CA LEU A 933 27.76 22.78 -9.94
C LEU A 933 28.77 21.64 -9.81
N ALA A 934 28.42 20.47 -10.34
CA ALA A 934 29.40 19.42 -10.67
C ALA A 934 29.77 19.58 -12.15
N VAL A 935 31.04 19.80 -12.45
CA VAL A 935 31.51 20.10 -13.81
C VAL A 935 32.59 19.12 -14.23
N LYS A 936 32.43 18.50 -15.40
CA LYS A 936 33.42 17.65 -16.04
C LYS A 936 34.25 18.47 -17.02
N ARG A 937 35.55 18.61 -16.74
CA ARG A 937 36.50 19.39 -17.52
C ARG A 937 37.54 18.45 -18.13
N GLY A 938 37.22 17.87 -19.29
CA GLY A 938 38.06 16.86 -19.93
C GLY A 938 38.09 15.56 -19.14
N SER A 939 39.25 15.24 -18.55
CA SER A 939 39.47 14.03 -17.74
C SER A 939 39.37 14.25 -16.23
N ILE A 940 38.99 15.45 -15.78
CA ILE A 940 38.76 15.75 -14.36
C ILE A 940 37.32 16.17 -14.10
N ARG A 941 36.85 15.96 -12.87
CA ARG A 941 35.55 16.46 -12.39
C ARG A 941 35.76 17.34 -11.16
N THR A 942 35.09 18.49 -11.16
CA THR A 942 35.24 19.55 -10.17
C THR A 942 33.89 19.89 -9.54
N ILE A 943 33.92 20.27 -8.27
CA ILE A 943 32.81 20.90 -7.56
C ILE A 943 33.08 22.40 -7.54
N GLU A 944 32.16 23.16 -8.09
CA GLU A 944 32.30 24.60 -8.30
C GLU A 944 31.05 25.35 -7.84
N ARG A 945 31.19 26.63 -7.51
CA ARG A 945 30.11 27.49 -7.03
C ARG A 945 30.10 28.81 -7.79
N LEU A 946 28.95 29.25 -8.29
CA LEU A 946 28.83 30.60 -8.87
C LEU A 946 28.97 31.65 -7.76
N ASP A 947 29.88 32.63 -7.92
CA ASP A 947 30.21 33.61 -6.86
C ASP A 947 28.97 34.39 -6.38
N PRO A 948 28.51 34.17 -5.12
CA PRO A 948 27.28 34.78 -4.63
C PRO A 948 27.38 36.31 -4.50
N ARG A 949 28.60 36.88 -4.44
CA ARG A 949 28.81 38.34 -4.39
C ARG A 949 28.38 39.02 -5.69
N VAL A 950 28.64 38.38 -6.83
CA VAL A 950 28.23 38.88 -8.15
C VAL A 950 26.71 38.78 -8.31
N PHE A 951 26.07 37.73 -7.78
CA PHE A 951 24.60 37.64 -7.72
C PHE A 951 23.96 38.70 -6.82
N ALA A 952 24.58 39.01 -5.67
CA ALA A 952 24.18 40.11 -4.79
C ALA A 952 24.33 41.50 -5.43
N ARG A 953 25.12 41.61 -6.52
CA ARG A 953 25.41 42.85 -7.27
C ARG A 953 26.05 43.95 -6.41
N ASP A 954 26.66 43.61 -5.28
CA ASP A 954 27.39 44.54 -4.42
C ASP A 954 28.85 44.69 -4.90
N PHE A 955 29.06 45.52 -5.92
CA PHE A 955 30.38 45.77 -6.52
C PHE A 955 31.32 46.62 -5.66
N THR A 956 31.03 46.84 -4.37
CA THR A 956 31.90 47.59 -3.45
C THR A 956 33.29 46.97 -3.34
N ASP A 957 33.39 45.64 -3.34
CA ASP A 957 34.65 44.89 -3.34
C ASP A 957 34.85 44.11 -4.65
N HIS A 958 34.83 44.82 -5.77
CA HIS A 958 35.00 44.26 -7.11
C HIS A 958 36.35 43.55 -7.34
N GLN A 959 37.36 43.81 -6.51
CA GLN A 959 38.67 43.14 -6.58
C GLN A 959 38.56 41.65 -6.24
N ARG A 960 37.64 41.28 -5.33
CA ARG A 960 37.42 39.89 -4.88
C ARG A 960 36.40 39.10 -5.72
N MET A 961 35.78 39.73 -6.71
CA MET A 961 34.73 39.10 -7.52
C MET A 961 35.27 38.20 -8.62
N ILE A 962 34.56 37.12 -8.89
CA ILE A 962 34.97 36.11 -9.85
C ILE A 962 34.16 36.24 -11.15
N PHE A 963 34.85 36.47 -12.27
CA PHE A 963 34.31 36.47 -13.64
C PHE A 963 35.06 35.49 -14.57
N ALA A 964 35.64 34.44 -13.98
CA ALA A 964 36.28 33.31 -14.65
C ALA A 964 35.68 31.99 -14.17
N ASP A 965 35.82 30.91 -14.94
CA ASP A 965 35.34 29.58 -14.57
C ASP A 965 36.45 28.70 -13.98
N SER A 966 36.09 27.76 -13.10
CA SER A 966 37.03 26.93 -12.32
C SER A 966 38.09 27.76 -11.56
N ALA A 967 37.70 28.95 -11.10
CA ALA A 967 38.62 29.97 -10.64
C ALA A 967 39.01 29.82 -9.17
N VAL A 968 40.27 30.13 -8.86
CA VAL A 968 40.80 30.22 -7.49
C VAL A 968 41.03 31.69 -7.15
N ARG A 969 40.63 32.09 -5.94
CA ARG A 969 40.94 33.41 -5.37
C ARG A 969 41.97 33.27 -4.25
N TYR A 970 43.11 33.95 -4.42
CA TYR A 970 44.02 34.27 -3.35
C TYR A 970 43.60 35.60 -2.69
N ASP A 971 43.66 35.65 -1.36
CA ASP A 971 43.33 36.81 -0.54
C ASP A 971 44.26 36.79 0.68
N GLY A 972 45.30 37.62 0.69
CA GLY A 972 46.37 37.55 1.68
C GLY A 972 47.46 38.61 1.49
N GLU A 973 48.62 38.37 2.10
CA GLU A 973 49.78 39.27 1.98
C GLU A 973 50.28 39.36 0.53
N PRO A 974 50.78 40.54 0.07
CA PRO A 974 51.22 40.73 -1.31
C PRO A 974 52.26 39.69 -1.76
N THR A 975 51.89 38.84 -2.72
CA THR A 975 52.75 37.76 -3.24
C THR A 975 52.89 37.81 -4.76
N THR A 976 54.01 37.32 -5.28
CA THR A 976 54.19 37.06 -6.72
C THR A 976 53.91 35.61 -7.10
N SER A 977 53.80 34.68 -6.15
CA SER A 977 53.59 33.25 -6.43
C SER A 977 52.18 32.83 -6.02
N ILE A 978 51.42 32.30 -6.99
CA ILE A 978 50.06 31.79 -6.80
C ILE A 978 50.09 30.28 -7.04
N THR A 979 49.61 29.50 -6.07
CA THR A 979 49.64 28.03 -6.04
C THR A 979 48.23 27.46 -5.85
N GLY A 980 48.07 26.13 -5.95
CA GLY A 980 46.77 25.47 -5.79
C GLY A 980 45.94 25.51 -7.07
N LEU A 981 46.59 25.59 -8.23
CA LEU A 981 46.00 25.64 -9.56
C LEU A 981 46.17 24.29 -10.30
N ASP A 982 46.30 23.18 -9.56
CA ASP A 982 46.59 21.85 -10.11
C ASP A 982 45.55 21.38 -11.13
N HIS A 983 44.27 21.70 -10.91
CA HIS A 983 43.16 21.43 -11.83
C HIS A 983 43.20 22.27 -13.12
N LEU A 984 43.97 23.35 -13.13
CA LEU A 984 44.21 24.23 -14.29
C LEU A 984 45.56 23.99 -14.96
N ASN A 985 46.36 23.03 -14.49
CA ASN A 985 47.71 22.80 -15.00
C ASN A 985 47.73 22.53 -16.52
N GLY A 986 48.50 23.32 -17.26
CA GLY A 986 48.57 23.30 -18.74
C GLY A 986 47.47 24.08 -19.45
N LYS A 987 46.51 24.69 -18.74
CA LYS A 987 45.50 25.59 -19.32
C LYS A 987 46.00 27.04 -19.37
N THR A 988 45.56 27.77 -20.38
CA THR A 988 45.65 29.24 -20.42
C THR A 988 44.55 29.82 -19.54
N VAL A 989 44.92 30.74 -18.64
CA VAL A 989 44.05 31.36 -17.65
C VAL A 989 44.19 32.88 -17.68
N SER A 990 43.08 33.57 -17.42
CA SER A 990 43.09 35.02 -17.20
C SER A 990 43.30 35.32 -15.72
N ILE A 991 43.92 36.47 -15.45
CA ILE A 991 44.35 36.88 -14.11
C ILE A 991 43.83 38.28 -13.81
N LEU A 992 43.16 38.44 -12.67
CA LEU A 992 42.81 39.74 -12.08
C LEU A 992 43.64 39.89 -10.81
N ALA A 993 44.42 40.97 -10.69
CA ALA A 993 45.30 41.23 -9.55
C ALA A 993 45.02 42.64 -9.01
N ASP A 994 44.58 42.74 -7.74
CA ASP A 994 44.15 43.97 -7.07
C ASP A 994 43.18 44.82 -7.93
N GLY A 995 42.26 44.15 -8.63
CA GLY A 995 41.26 44.77 -9.53
C GLY A 995 41.74 45.11 -10.95
N ILE A 996 43.02 44.90 -11.26
CA ILE A 996 43.59 45.15 -12.59
C ILE A 996 43.74 43.82 -13.34
N GLN A 997 43.21 43.73 -14.56
CA GLN A 997 43.42 42.55 -15.39
C GLN A 997 44.84 42.54 -15.97
N LEU A 998 45.54 41.43 -15.75
CA LEU A 998 46.86 41.17 -16.33
C LEU A 998 46.74 40.37 -17.63
N SER A 999 47.85 40.24 -18.37
CA SER A 999 47.93 39.35 -19.53
C SER A 999 47.75 37.88 -19.12
N ASP A 1000 47.04 37.13 -19.95
CA ASP A 1000 46.81 35.69 -19.73
C ASP A 1000 48.13 34.91 -19.64
N GLN A 1001 48.17 33.89 -18.79
CA GLN A 1001 49.33 33.00 -18.61
C GLN A 1001 48.91 31.54 -18.72
N VAL A 1002 49.89 30.63 -18.89
CA VAL A 1002 49.66 29.17 -18.84
C VAL A 1002 50.11 28.66 -17.48
N VAL A 1003 49.23 27.95 -16.77
CA VAL A 1003 49.56 27.34 -15.47
C VAL A 1003 50.56 26.21 -15.67
N SER A 1004 51.61 26.16 -14.83
CA SER A 1004 52.65 25.13 -14.89
C SER A 1004 53.00 24.64 -13.49
N GLY A 1005 52.94 23.33 -13.27
CA GLY A 1005 53.19 22.70 -11.96
C GLY A 1005 52.18 23.15 -10.88
N GLY A 1006 50.93 23.40 -11.28
CA GLY A 1006 49.88 23.88 -10.34
C GLY A 1006 50.08 25.31 -9.82
N ALA A 1007 50.93 26.11 -10.48
CA ALA A 1007 51.28 27.46 -10.04
C ALA A 1007 51.48 28.46 -11.20
N LEU A 1008 51.54 29.75 -10.82
CA LEU A 1008 51.84 30.91 -11.68
C LEU A 1008 52.78 31.89 -10.97
N THR A 1009 53.39 32.79 -11.73
CA THR A 1009 54.20 33.90 -11.20
C THR A 1009 53.79 35.24 -11.80
N LEU A 1010 53.43 36.19 -10.94
CA LEU A 1010 53.03 37.55 -11.29
C LEU A 1010 54.25 38.45 -11.50
N SER A 1011 54.09 39.47 -12.35
CA SER A 1011 55.13 40.47 -12.62
C SER A 1011 55.35 41.47 -11.46
N SER A 1012 54.38 41.58 -10.56
CA SER A 1012 54.41 42.40 -9.34
C SER A 1012 53.63 41.71 -8.22
N PRO A 1013 53.99 41.91 -6.94
CA PRO A 1013 53.21 41.38 -5.82
C PRO A 1013 51.79 41.96 -5.82
N ALA A 1014 50.79 41.14 -5.51
CA ALA A 1014 49.39 41.54 -5.38
C ALA A 1014 48.73 40.84 -4.18
N SER A 1015 47.72 41.47 -3.58
CA SER A 1015 47.10 41.01 -2.32
C SER A 1015 45.86 40.15 -2.58
N VAL A 1016 45.04 40.57 -3.53
CA VAL A 1016 43.86 39.86 -4.02
C VAL A 1016 44.10 39.43 -5.46
N VAL A 1017 44.05 38.13 -5.72
CA VAL A 1017 44.31 37.59 -7.07
C VAL A 1017 43.27 36.54 -7.42
N VAL A 1018 42.56 36.74 -8.52
CA VAL A 1018 41.63 35.77 -9.11
C VAL A 1018 42.24 35.19 -10.37
N VAL A 1019 42.34 33.88 -10.45
CA VAL A 1019 42.88 33.12 -11.59
C VAL A 1019 41.86 32.08 -12.03
N GLY A 1020 41.52 32.04 -13.32
CA GLY A 1020 40.62 31.01 -13.84
C GLY A 1020 40.50 30.99 -15.37
N LEU A 1021 39.66 30.09 -15.88
CA LEU A 1021 39.40 29.95 -17.31
C LEU A 1021 38.53 31.13 -17.80
N PRO A 1022 38.95 31.88 -18.84
CA PRO A 1022 38.13 32.95 -19.39
C PRO A 1022 36.91 32.40 -20.13
N PHE A 1023 35.73 32.96 -19.86
CA PHE A 1023 34.54 32.76 -20.68
C PHE A 1023 34.13 34.07 -21.35
N THR A 1024 33.49 33.94 -22.52
CA THR A 1024 32.91 35.06 -23.25
C THR A 1024 31.44 35.21 -22.90
N SER A 1025 31.02 36.44 -22.63
CA SER A 1025 29.61 36.84 -22.58
C SER A 1025 29.23 37.60 -23.84
N THR A 1026 28.09 37.24 -24.44
CA THR A 1026 27.59 37.82 -25.70
C THR A 1026 26.09 38.11 -25.57
N LEU A 1027 25.72 39.36 -25.82
CA LEU A 1027 24.33 39.81 -25.92
C LEU A 1027 24.11 40.32 -27.35
N GLN A 1028 23.12 39.74 -28.04
CA GLN A 1028 22.63 40.21 -29.33
C GLN A 1028 21.10 40.36 -29.25
N PRO A 1029 20.54 41.58 -29.36
CA PRO A 1029 19.09 41.77 -29.37
C PRO A 1029 18.43 41.10 -30.58
N CYS A 1030 17.11 40.94 -30.52
CA CYS A 1030 16.33 40.60 -31.70
C CYS A 1030 16.40 41.71 -32.77
N ARG A 1031 16.09 41.36 -34.02
CA ARG A 1031 15.88 42.36 -35.06
C ARG A 1031 14.66 43.19 -34.71
N PHE A 1032 14.75 44.48 -34.98
CA PHE A 1032 13.70 45.46 -34.74
C PHE A 1032 13.15 45.96 -36.07
N GLU A 1033 11.85 46.24 -36.12
CA GLU A 1033 11.22 46.90 -37.24
C GLU A 1033 11.09 48.40 -36.96
N LEU A 1034 11.34 49.23 -37.97
CA LEU A 1034 11.04 50.65 -37.93
C LEU A 1034 9.89 50.95 -38.89
N GLN A 1035 8.86 51.64 -38.40
CA GLN A 1035 7.83 52.25 -39.22
C GLN A 1035 8.36 53.58 -39.77
N SER A 1036 8.53 53.68 -41.09
CA SER A 1036 8.82 54.94 -41.78
C SER A 1036 7.52 55.65 -42.17
N GLN A 1037 7.59 56.93 -42.55
CA GLN A 1037 6.43 57.65 -43.11
C GLN A 1037 5.88 57.04 -44.42
N LYS A 1038 6.65 56.15 -45.08
CA LYS A 1038 6.21 55.40 -46.29
C LYS A 1038 5.72 53.97 -45.98
N GLY A 1039 5.67 53.55 -44.70
CA GLY A 1039 5.38 52.19 -44.27
C GLY A 1039 6.60 51.47 -43.68
N SER A 1040 6.57 50.13 -43.66
CA SER A 1040 7.65 49.31 -43.08
C SER A 1040 9.01 49.56 -43.72
N ALA A 1041 10.06 49.71 -42.91
CA ALA A 1041 11.45 49.81 -43.37
C ALA A 1041 12.12 48.44 -43.64
N GLN A 1042 11.34 47.34 -43.61
CA GLN A 1042 11.83 46.03 -44.03
C GLN A 1042 12.30 46.07 -45.50
N GLY A 1043 13.49 45.52 -45.78
CA GLY A 1043 14.08 45.52 -47.12
C GLY A 1043 14.89 46.77 -47.49
N MET A 1044 14.83 47.87 -46.70
CA MET A 1044 15.77 48.98 -46.84
C MET A 1044 17.20 48.54 -46.43
N LEU A 1045 18.21 49.33 -46.81
CA LEU A 1045 19.58 49.18 -46.32
C LEU A 1045 19.79 50.08 -45.09
N TRP A 1046 20.37 49.53 -44.03
CA TRP A 1046 20.55 50.18 -42.73
C TRP A 1046 22.03 50.24 -42.40
N ARG A 1047 22.50 51.35 -41.84
CA ARG A 1047 23.88 51.52 -41.38
C ARG A 1047 23.88 52.05 -39.96
N VAL A 1048 24.32 51.26 -38.98
CA VAL A 1048 24.45 51.70 -37.58
C VAL A 1048 25.73 52.51 -37.46
N SER A 1049 25.63 53.81 -37.16
CA SER A 1049 26.82 54.68 -37.03
C SER A 1049 27.40 54.68 -35.61
N ARG A 1050 26.55 54.48 -34.59
CA ARG A 1050 26.97 54.41 -33.18
C ARG A 1050 26.07 53.49 -32.36
N ILE A 1051 26.65 52.86 -31.35
CA ILE A 1051 25.95 52.04 -30.35
C ILE A 1051 26.16 52.70 -28.97
N GLY A 1052 25.07 53.22 -28.41
CA GLY A 1052 25.00 53.69 -27.04
C GLY A 1052 24.53 52.58 -26.10
N LEU A 1053 25.10 52.51 -24.90
CA LEU A 1053 24.66 51.64 -23.81
C LEU A 1053 24.53 52.46 -22.53
N TYR A 1054 23.44 52.30 -21.79
CA TYR A 1054 23.44 52.65 -20.37
C TYR A 1054 24.08 51.48 -19.60
N VAL A 1055 25.18 51.73 -18.92
CA VAL A 1055 25.88 50.72 -18.10
C VAL A 1055 25.85 51.08 -16.62
N HIS A 1056 25.98 50.08 -15.76
CA HIS A 1056 25.94 50.25 -14.30
C HIS A 1056 27.08 49.49 -13.63
N GLN A 1057 27.86 50.16 -12.80
CA GLN A 1057 29.05 49.63 -12.10
C GLN A 1057 29.90 48.71 -12.99
N SER A 1058 30.25 49.19 -14.18
CA SER A 1058 30.85 48.39 -15.26
C SER A 1058 32.19 48.93 -15.72
N GLN A 1059 33.04 48.06 -16.25
CA GLN A 1059 34.37 48.43 -16.77
C GLN A 1059 34.85 47.55 -17.95
N GLY A 1060 34.17 46.43 -18.24
CA GLY A 1060 34.48 45.59 -19.40
C GLY A 1060 33.40 45.69 -20.48
N GLY A 1061 33.79 45.63 -21.75
CA GLY A 1061 32.84 45.43 -22.85
C GLY A 1061 33.31 46.01 -24.18
N LYS A 1062 32.88 45.36 -25.25
CA LYS A 1062 33.06 45.78 -26.64
C LYS A 1062 31.73 45.72 -27.38
N VAL A 1063 31.57 46.54 -28.42
CA VAL A 1063 30.37 46.57 -29.26
C VAL A 1063 30.70 46.37 -30.75
N ALA A 1064 29.75 45.79 -31.48
CA ALA A 1064 29.80 45.66 -32.94
C ALA A 1064 28.39 45.75 -33.53
N GLU A 1065 28.27 46.19 -34.78
CA GLU A 1065 27.00 46.22 -35.52
C GLU A 1065 26.66 44.87 -36.19
N HIS A 1066 27.62 43.94 -36.27
CA HIS A 1066 27.40 42.59 -36.79
C HIS A 1066 28.43 41.58 -36.24
N PRO A 1067 28.11 40.28 -36.12
CA PRO A 1067 29.04 39.27 -35.57
C PRO A 1067 30.35 39.09 -36.35
N SER A 1068 30.42 39.60 -37.58
CA SER A 1068 31.59 39.51 -38.47
C SER A 1068 32.40 40.81 -38.58
N SER A 1069 32.00 41.85 -37.84
CA SER A 1069 32.63 43.17 -37.89
C SER A 1069 33.61 43.35 -36.72
N THR A 1070 34.42 44.39 -36.77
CA THR A 1070 35.36 44.74 -35.70
C THR A 1070 34.59 45.07 -34.42
N PHE A 1071 35.09 44.57 -33.28
CA PHE A 1071 34.52 44.86 -31.96
C PHE A 1071 35.28 46.02 -31.32
N GLU A 1072 34.63 47.18 -31.27
CA GLU A 1072 35.15 48.42 -30.68
C GLU A 1072 35.00 48.40 -29.16
N ASP A 1073 36.01 48.89 -28.43
CA ASP A 1073 35.95 48.98 -26.96
C ASP A 1073 34.98 50.06 -26.48
N LEU A 1074 34.30 49.79 -25.36
CA LEU A 1074 33.46 50.79 -24.71
C LEU A 1074 34.32 51.92 -24.13
N PRO A 1075 33.99 53.20 -24.39
CA PRO A 1075 34.85 54.34 -24.06
C PRO A 1075 34.71 54.78 -22.59
N TYR A 1076 35.19 53.96 -21.66
CA TYR A 1076 35.27 54.31 -20.23
C TYR A 1076 36.21 55.51 -19.99
N SER A 1077 35.85 56.40 -19.06
CA SER A 1077 36.60 57.62 -18.75
C SER A 1077 37.89 57.37 -17.97
N ASP A 1078 37.93 56.30 -17.18
CA ASP A 1078 38.98 55.96 -16.24
C ASP A 1078 38.92 54.46 -15.90
N SER A 1079 39.74 54.01 -14.95
CA SER A 1079 39.85 52.60 -14.53
C SER A 1079 38.99 52.25 -13.31
N SER A 1080 37.96 53.04 -13.00
CA SER A 1080 36.97 52.72 -11.96
C SER A 1080 35.67 52.17 -12.55
N LEU A 1081 34.76 51.71 -11.70
CA LEU A 1081 33.46 51.19 -12.14
C LEU A 1081 32.52 52.32 -12.56
N TYR A 1082 32.27 52.44 -13.86
CA TYR A 1082 31.44 53.49 -14.43
C TYR A 1082 29.95 53.17 -14.35
N THR A 1083 29.12 54.20 -14.15
CA THR A 1083 27.65 54.15 -14.24
C THR A 1083 27.14 55.35 -15.03
N GLY A 1084 26.39 55.10 -16.10
CA GLY A 1084 25.90 56.14 -17.01
C GLY A 1084 25.88 55.68 -18.46
N ASP A 1085 25.68 56.63 -19.37
CA ASP A 1085 25.66 56.38 -20.81
C ASP A 1085 27.07 56.35 -21.39
N LEU A 1086 27.37 55.31 -22.16
CA LEU A 1086 28.54 55.21 -23.03
C LEU A 1086 28.08 55.20 -24.48
N ASP A 1087 28.71 55.98 -25.36
CA ASP A 1087 28.35 56.08 -26.77
C ASP A 1087 29.56 55.74 -27.65
N ALA A 1088 29.61 54.51 -28.16
CA ALA A 1088 30.72 54.01 -28.98
C ALA A 1088 30.42 54.19 -30.48
N PRO A 1089 31.32 54.82 -31.26
CA PRO A 1089 31.24 54.74 -32.72
C PRO A 1089 31.52 53.30 -33.17
N VAL A 1090 30.88 52.85 -34.25
CA VAL A 1090 31.14 51.53 -34.84
C VAL A 1090 31.41 51.64 -36.33
N GLU A 1091 32.43 50.95 -36.83
CA GLU A 1091 32.69 50.86 -38.26
C GLU A 1091 31.63 49.99 -38.93
N SER A 1092 30.79 50.60 -39.78
CA SER A 1092 29.64 49.91 -40.38
C SER A 1092 29.49 50.13 -41.88
N SER A 1093 29.01 49.07 -42.52
CA SER A 1093 28.52 49.03 -43.90
C SER A 1093 26.98 49.04 -43.93
N ALA A 1094 26.36 49.59 -44.97
CA ALA A 1094 24.91 49.49 -45.14
C ALA A 1094 24.49 48.04 -45.49
N ARG A 1095 23.55 47.45 -44.74
CA ARG A 1095 23.10 46.04 -44.90
C ARG A 1095 21.58 45.90 -44.87
N PRO A 1096 20.98 44.83 -45.44
CA PRO A 1096 19.55 44.56 -45.32
C PRO A 1096 19.20 44.18 -43.87
N GLY A 1097 18.50 45.07 -43.18
CA GLY A 1097 18.21 44.94 -41.74
C GLY A 1097 19.41 45.22 -40.84
N THR A 1098 19.19 45.07 -39.54
CA THR A 1098 20.12 45.49 -38.49
C THR A 1098 20.47 44.36 -37.55
N ASP A 1099 21.66 44.49 -36.97
CA ASP A 1099 22.13 43.73 -35.83
C ASP A 1099 22.89 44.70 -34.91
N ALA A 1100 23.09 44.30 -33.65
CA ALA A 1100 23.91 44.98 -32.66
C ALA A 1100 24.37 43.93 -31.65
N LEU A 1101 25.61 44.02 -31.20
CA LEU A 1101 26.19 43.05 -30.27
C LEU A 1101 26.96 43.78 -29.17
N VAL A 1102 26.85 43.25 -27.96
CA VAL A 1102 27.76 43.55 -26.84
C VAL A 1102 28.48 42.26 -26.48
N LYS A 1103 29.81 42.33 -26.37
CA LYS A 1103 30.66 41.18 -26.06
C LYS A 1103 31.66 41.56 -24.98
N THR A 1104 31.95 40.65 -24.05
CA THR A 1104 33.07 40.80 -23.12
C THR A 1104 33.73 39.46 -22.82
N SER A 1105 35.06 39.48 -22.70
CA SER A 1105 35.91 38.36 -22.29
C SER A 1105 36.94 38.77 -21.24
N THR A 1106 36.85 40.00 -20.71
CA THR A 1106 37.70 40.48 -19.61
C THR A 1106 37.33 39.77 -18.29
N LEU A 1107 38.02 40.02 -17.19
CA LEU A 1107 37.59 39.62 -15.84
C LEU A 1107 36.83 40.72 -15.10
N LEU A 1108 36.31 41.71 -15.84
CA LEU A 1108 35.67 42.89 -15.30
C LEU A 1108 34.14 42.83 -15.40
N PRO A 1109 33.41 43.49 -14.47
CA PRO A 1109 31.96 43.52 -14.48
C PRO A 1109 31.40 44.29 -15.69
N LEU A 1110 30.23 43.83 -16.15
CA LEU A 1110 29.41 44.48 -17.15
C LEU A 1110 27.92 44.25 -16.81
N THR A 1111 27.21 45.35 -16.57
CA THR A 1111 25.75 45.41 -16.43
C THR A 1111 25.21 46.39 -17.46
N ILE A 1112 24.31 45.93 -18.32
CA ILE A 1112 23.70 46.68 -19.42
C ILE A 1112 22.24 46.95 -19.02
N GLY A 1113 21.89 48.22 -18.80
CA GLY A 1113 20.52 48.63 -18.49
C GLY A 1113 19.66 48.79 -19.74
N SER A 1114 20.18 49.48 -20.76
CA SER A 1114 19.51 49.70 -22.05
C SER A 1114 20.52 49.86 -23.19
N MET A 1115 20.03 49.79 -24.42
CA MET A 1115 20.82 49.99 -25.64
C MET A 1115 20.14 51.02 -26.55
N LEU A 1116 20.92 51.92 -27.14
CA LEU A 1116 20.49 52.92 -28.11
C LEU A 1116 21.29 52.76 -29.41
N LEU A 1117 20.61 52.60 -30.53
CA LEU A 1117 21.24 52.46 -31.84
C LEU A 1117 20.97 53.71 -32.67
N LYS A 1118 22.05 54.39 -33.08
CA LYS A 1118 22.03 55.52 -34.01
C LYS A 1118 22.33 54.98 -35.40
N LEU A 1119 21.41 55.17 -36.34
CA LEU A 1119 21.52 54.56 -37.66
C LEU A 1119 20.98 55.42 -38.79
N ASP A 1120 21.51 55.23 -39.99
CA ASP A 1120 21.08 55.88 -41.21
C ASP A 1120 20.40 54.88 -42.15
N LEU A 1121 19.27 55.31 -42.74
CA LEU A 1121 18.47 54.52 -43.67
C LEU A 1121 18.77 54.92 -45.13
N TYR A 1122 19.00 53.91 -45.96
CA TYR A 1122 19.35 54.01 -47.37
C TYR A 1122 18.27 53.29 -48.20
N GLY A 1123 17.61 54.05 -49.07
CA GLY A 1123 16.49 53.67 -49.91
C GLY A 1123 15.71 54.93 -50.29
N ASP A 1124 15.24 55.01 -51.54
CA ASP A 1124 14.63 56.22 -52.12
C ASP A 1124 13.12 56.39 -51.84
#